data_AF-A0A6P9ABN7-F1
#
_entry.id   AF-A0A6P9ABN7-F1
#
_cell.length_a   1.000
_cell.length_b   1.000
_cell.length_c   1.000
_cell.angle_alpha   90.00
_cell.angle_beta   90.00
_cell.angle_gamma   90.00
#
_symmetry.space_group_name_H-M   'P 1'
#
loop_
_entity.id
_entity.type
_entity.pdbx_description
1 polymer ?
#
loop_
_entity_poly.entity_id
_entity_poly.type
_entity_poly.pdbx_seq_one_letter_code
_entity_poly.pdbx_strand_id
1 'polypeptide(L)'
;MQSYKRQRIFKSGCGWRNLGTQPLPMDSDDESTNLDAEDDSNTFKTPVLPSNAAPTAHGDARFDSNDEDDPDELQTPAQPSTPRGTANATSTDHATPPPNVPPEDSPFTTTPRRRTRIGVSIDMQFSTRFNGKKYDSLAGQSTMIGLKSKKICGWESLTRKCWKCERGRPHLCKGVFKGSAKAMEPEAAVRLICKNSSLNEANVVVAAVAGDDDAASASAIRHNSTTHIVKWSDHNHTVKSVKNGLFVIQARFPKIFPKSYINYFLSCYSTAVKQNKGNPKGLRRNLKALVPHAFGDHGTCGAWCGFIKNPATYKHKYFEDNGKDLAACEPLRRDLEAHFRRYIIRAATIAPAASSQKNEAVNNVFISKSAKRTFTGGTWRHTYAIASGVAQTNIGTSYQKNVYSALALSPSKGGDKYREKKDVWRKRVAHIKSQQAAKIRRKYLAQHRSRVKVHVEGGEGISYEPGMGFNRPVDESVRSGGVVEPVVQRPVPDHNDIKLIYFDVETDGHGNIIEMGAKCDDGDHATFQKYAYPPKDITEHVTRVTSLSIIEGELCYKGNAVTCSSLFAVINSFFVFLRKFEKPIVLIAHHAHSDAYALIKGCADFYLLPSLAELVIGFVDTLPLFKKNPVILAEALAEQSLENKMKLSFSQSTLASKYVPNFRLEDAHGALYDSEILLQLCTALDVTRQDLLSNITLLSHFVDRQVELRNKKIFSPGLAVMVGPGISKMTTEKIAEKGFTVGALAQKLLDDGQERFAQWFKDLNNRKTALVAVIDYLCAWLDLNKDDVNVMDL
;
A
#
# COMPACT_ATOMS: atom_id res chain seq x y z
N MET A 1 -43.24 27.96 37.95
CA MET A 1 -42.33 28.86 38.69
C MET A 1 -41.62 29.77 37.70
N GLN A 2 -41.94 31.07 37.77
CA GLN A 2 -41.30 32.29 37.23
C GLN A 2 -40.53 32.19 35.88
N SER A 3 -40.94 32.69 34.71
CA SER A 3 -41.62 33.91 34.21
C SER A 3 -40.71 35.04 33.71
N TYR A 4 -41.15 35.64 32.58
CA TYR A 4 -40.85 36.94 31.94
C TYR A 4 -39.90 36.90 30.73
N LYS A 5 -40.37 37.00 29.47
CA LYS A 5 -41.07 38.10 28.73
C LYS A 5 -40.26 39.39 28.60
N ARG A 6 -40.13 39.84 27.33
CA ARG A 6 -40.28 41.20 26.75
C ARG A 6 -39.21 41.39 25.65
N GLN A 7 -39.37 42.14 24.56
CA GLN A 7 -40.47 42.79 23.84
C GLN A 7 -39.79 43.37 22.58
N ARG A 8 -40.39 43.21 21.40
CA ARG A 8 -40.03 44.02 20.22
C ARG A 8 -40.45 45.48 20.47
N ILE A 9 -39.56 46.42 20.18
CA ILE A 9 -39.89 47.84 20.00
C ILE A 9 -39.54 48.20 18.56
N PHE A 10 -40.57 48.47 17.77
CA PHE A 10 -40.49 49.24 16.54
C PHE A 10 -40.31 50.72 16.91
N LYS A 11 -39.37 51.40 16.28
CA LYS A 11 -39.42 52.87 16.13
C LYS A 11 -39.29 53.23 14.66
N SER A 12 -40.37 53.85 14.20
CA SER A 12 -40.59 54.62 12.99
C SER A 12 -39.67 55.85 12.89
N GLY A 13 -39.33 56.28 11.68
CA GLY A 13 -38.80 57.62 11.43
C GLY A 13 -38.33 57.85 9.99
N CYS A 14 -39.13 58.61 9.23
CA CYS A 14 -38.86 59.14 7.89
C CYS A 14 -37.55 59.93 7.76
N GLY A 15 -37.02 60.06 6.54
CA GLY A 15 -36.17 61.20 6.17
C GLY A 15 -35.35 61.02 4.90
N TRP A 16 -35.87 61.56 3.78
CA TRP A 16 -35.14 61.77 2.52
C TRP A 16 -34.00 62.79 2.68
N ARG A 17 -32.85 62.61 2.00
CA ARG A 17 -32.29 63.57 1.00
C ARG A 17 -30.89 63.21 0.49
N ASN A 18 -30.72 63.58 -0.78
CA ASN A 18 -29.57 63.55 -1.68
C ASN A 18 -28.28 64.23 -1.18
N LEU A 19 -27.19 63.93 -1.93
CA LEU A 19 -26.01 64.72 -2.33
C LEU A 19 -24.75 63.86 -2.07
N GLY A 20 -23.79 63.67 -2.95
CA GLY A 20 -23.45 64.21 -4.27
C GLY A 20 -21.98 63.82 -4.53
N THR A 21 -21.71 63.24 -5.69
CA THR A 21 -20.47 63.28 -6.50
C THR A 21 -19.10 63.66 -5.89
N GLN A 22 -18.16 62.69 -5.94
CA GLN A 22 -16.77 62.74 -6.48
C GLN A 22 -15.62 63.46 -5.72
N PRO A 23 -14.30 63.19 -6.01
CA PRO A 23 -13.62 61.93 -6.41
C PRO A 23 -12.14 61.74 -5.88
N LEU A 24 -11.53 60.57 -6.18
CA LEU A 24 -10.06 60.21 -6.31
C LEU A 24 -9.14 60.19 -5.05
N PRO A 25 -7.93 59.54 -5.06
CA PRO A 25 -7.24 58.69 -6.06
C PRO A 25 -6.62 57.36 -5.53
N MET A 26 -6.01 56.61 -6.47
CA MET A 26 -5.10 55.46 -6.33
C MET A 26 -3.88 55.71 -5.43
N ASP A 27 -3.34 54.65 -4.82
CA ASP A 27 -1.94 54.23 -5.03
C ASP A 27 -1.65 52.84 -4.44
N SER A 28 -0.61 52.22 -5.02
CA SER A 28 -0.06 50.88 -4.87
C SER A 28 0.72 50.67 -3.56
N ASP A 29 0.91 49.40 -3.17
CA ASP A 29 2.24 48.77 -3.09
C ASP A 29 2.23 47.42 -2.33
N ASP A 30 2.96 46.47 -2.92
CA ASP A 30 3.51 45.25 -2.35
C ASP A 30 4.48 45.57 -1.20
N GLU A 31 4.52 44.75 -0.14
CA GLU A 31 5.82 44.32 0.41
C GLU A 31 5.76 43.12 1.36
N SER A 32 6.69 42.20 1.12
CA SER A 32 7.07 41.03 1.91
C SER A 32 7.83 41.38 3.19
N THR A 33 7.68 40.60 4.27
CA THR A 33 8.65 40.63 5.39
C THR A 33 9.06 39.24 5.90
N ASN A 34 10.40 39.11 6.02
CA ASN A 34 11.16 38.08 6.73
C ASN A 34 10.95 38.17 8.26
N LEU A 35 11.10 37.04 8.96
CA LEU A 35 11.34 37.04 10.41
C LEU A 35 12.45 36.04 10.76
N ASP A 36 13.63 36.61 11.06
CA ASP A 36 14.67 36.03 11.92
C ASP A 36 14.30 36.28 13.39
N ALA A 37 14.67 35.35 14.28
CA ALA A 37 14.65 35.58 15.73
C ALA A 37 15.87 34.93 16.38
N GLU A 38 16.77 35.79 16.86
CA GLU A 38 17.73 35.49 17.93
C GLU A 38 17.05 35.68 19.30
N ASP A 39 17.46 34.89 20.30
CA ASP A 39 17.51 35.37 21.68
C ASP A 39 18.50 34.53 22.51
N ASP A 40 19.02 35.16 23.56
CA ASP A 40 20.39 35.09 24.04
C ASP A 40 20.49 34.57 25.48
N SER A 41 21.73 34.29 25.91
CA SER A 41 22.22 34.31 27.30
C SER A 41 21.75 33.25 28.34
N ASN A 42 22.70 32.42 28.81
CA ASN A 42 22.91 32.27 30.26
C ASN A 42 24.34 31.78 30.57
N THR A 43 25.09 32.66 31.22
CA THR A 43 26.47 32.53 31.69
C THR A 43 26.50 31.75 33.01
N PHE A 44 27.25 30.64 33.06
CA PHE A 44 27.69 30.06 34.33
C PHE A 44 29.20 29.80 34.32
N LYS A 45 29.86 30.39 35.31
CA LYS A 45 31.30 30.40 35.56
C LYS A 45 31.83 28.98 35.84
N THR A 46 32.94 28.65 35.18
CA THR A 46 33.78 27.46 35.44
C THR A 46 34.73 27.69 36.62
N PRO A 47 35.01 26.68 37.47
CA PRO A 47 36.24 26.62 38.25
C PRO A 47 37.34 25.88 37.49
N VAL A 48 38.53 26.47 37.52
CA VAL A 48 39.84 25.98 37.03
C VAL A 48 40.38 24.90 37.97
N LEU A 49 41.09 23.89 37.44
CA LEU A 49 42.26 23.19 38.04
C LEU A 49 42.94 22.32 36.94
N PRO A 50 44.22 21.90 37.08
CA PRO A 50 45.31 22.40 36.24
C PRO A 50 45.81 21.45 35.14
N SER A 51 46.51 22.08 34.19
CA SER A 51 47.30 21.51 33.10
C SER A 51 48.51 20.72 33.59
N ASN A 52 48.90 19.67 32.86
CA ASN A 52 50.30 19.31 32.71
C ASN A 52 50.61 18.79 31.30
N ALA A 53 51.72 19.31 30.79
CA ALA A 53 52.59 18.82 29.71
C ALA A 53 52.07 18.85 28.26
N ALA A 54 52.52 19.90 27.54
CA ALA A 54 52.84 19.86 26.12
C ALA A 54 54.04 18.90 25.86
N PRO A 55 54.33 18.55 24.60
CA PRO A 55 55.33 19.39 23.93
C PRO A 55 55.07 19.68 22.43
N THR A 56 55.42 20.92 22.09
CA THR A 56 56.11 21.43 20.88
C THR A 56 55.67 20.97 19.49
N ALA A 57 55.12 21.95 18.78
CA ALA A 57 55.03 22.01 17.33
C ALA A 57 56.24 22.71 16.70
N HIS A 58 56.36 22.50 15.39
CA HIS A 58 56.89 23.37 14.33
C HIS A 58 58.19 22.97 13.62
N GLY A 59 58.05 22.97 12.30
CA GLY A 59 59.08 22.82 11.28
C GLY A 59 58.38 22.79 9.92
N ASP A 60 57.86 23.93 9.49
CA ASP A 60 57.22 24.15 8.19
C ASP A 60 58.16 23.80 7.03
N ALA A 61 57.62 23.10 6.03
CA ALA A 61 58.20 22.97 4.71
C ALA A 61 57.53 23.98 3.78
N ARG A 62 58.35 24.87 3.20
CA ARG A 62 58.07 25.54 1.93
C ARG A 62 59.18 25.11 0.97
N PHE A 63 58.82 24.48 -0.14
CA PHE A 63 59.49 24.76 -1.41
C PHE A 63 58.53 24.48 -2.57
N ASP A 64 58.61 25.39 -3.51
CA ASP A 64 57.75 25.57 -4.67
C ASP A 64 58.29 24.80 -5.88
N SER A 65 57.38 24.66 -6.86
CA SER A 65 57.62 24.61 -8.32
C SER A 65 58.38 23.44 -8.99
N ASN A 66 57.58 22.71 -9.79
CA ASN A 66 57.64 22.63 -11.27
C ASN A 66 58.52 21.61 -12.01
N ASP A 67 57.87 21.16 -13.10
CA ASP A 67 58.36 20.59 -14.37
C ASP A 67 58.95 19.17 -14.35
N GLU A 68 58.90 18.35 -15.39
CA GLU A 68 58.01 18.03 -16.54
C GLU A 68 58.55 16.65 -17.05
N ASP A 69 57.92 16.04 -18.05
CA ASP A 69 58.48 14.99 -18.94
C ASP A 69 58.38 13.48 -18.55
N ASP A 70 57.35 12.86 -19.14
CA ASP A 70 57.35 11.53 -19.82
C ASP A 70 58.19 11.66 -21.12
N PRO A 71 58.63 10.61 -21.88
CA PRO A 71 58.07 9.25 -21.96
C PRO A 71 59.09 8.09 -22.24
N ASP A 72 58.53 6.92 -22.58
CA ASP A 72 59.11 5.79 -23.38
C ASP A 72 60.03 4.77 -22.66
N GLU A 73 60.03 3.46 -22.92
CA GLU A 73 59.23 2.51 -23.73
C GLU A 73 59.69 1.07 -23.34
N LEU A 74 58.89 0.06 -23.70
CA LEU A 74 59.30 -1.31 -24.11
C LEU A 74 60.01 -2.29 -23.13
N GLN A 75 59.30 -3.39 -22.79
CA GLN A 75 59.52 -4.78 -23.28
C GLN A 75 59.21 -5.88 -22.24
N THR A 76 58.30 -6.77 -22.63
CA THR A 76 58.22 -8.20 -22.20
C THR A 76 59.08 -9.04 -23.17
N PRO A 77 59.26 -10.38 -23.08
CA PRO A 77 58.68 -11.41 -22.19
C PRO A 77 59.71 -12.50 -21.73
N ALA A 78 59.26 -13.50 -20.93
CA ALA A 78 59.43 -14.95 -21.19
C ALA A 78 59.27 -15.85 -19.94
N GLN A 79 58.44 -16.88 -20.09
CA GLN A 79 58.45 -18.18 -19.39
C GLN A 79 59.14 -19.21 -20.34
N PRO A 80 59.22 -20.54 -20.08
CA PRO A 80 59.17 -21.38 -18.85
C PRO A 80 60.29 -22.45 -18.82
N SER A 81 60.37 -23.28 -17.75
CA SER A 81 60.54 -24.75 -17.89
C SER A 81 60.51 -25.49 -16.53
N THR A 82 59.88 -26.66 -16.55
CA THR A 82 59.97 -27.75 -15.55
C THR A 82 60.77 -28.89 -16.23
N PRO A 83 61.35 -29.93 -15.56
CA PRO A 83 60.56 -31.00 -14.91
C PRO A 83 61.20 -31.88 -13.78
N ARG A 84 60.31 -32.59 -13.07
CA ARG A 84 60.32 -34.00 -12.55
C ARG A 84 61.48 -34.59 -11.70
N GLY A 85 61.05 -35.36 -10.67
CA GLY A 85 61.71 -36.58 -10.14
C GLY A 85 61.55 -36.75 -8.61
N THR A 86 60.47 -37.35 -8.08
CA THR A 86 60.30 -38.77 -7.63
C THR A 86 61.04 -39.23 -6.37
N ALA A 87 60.23 -39.79 -5.45
CA ALA A 87 60.46 -40.98 -4.61
C ALA A 87 60.77 -40.85 -3.10
N ASN A 88 60.08 -41.73 -2.36
CA ASN A 88 60.04 -41.99 -0.91
C ASN A 88 61.37 -42.50 -0.32
N ALA A 89 61.60 -42.30 0.99
CA ALA A 89 61.58 -43.39 2.00
C ALA A 89 62.15 -42.96 3.37
N THR A 90 61.62 -43.64 4.39
CA THR A 90 61.88 -43.75 5.83
C THR A 90 63.34 -43.80 6.33
N SER A 91 63.61 -43.21 7.51
CA SER A 91 64.29 -43.92 8.63
C SER A 91 64.23 -43.10 9.94
N THR A 92 64.15 -43.84 11.04
CA THR A 92 64.22 -43.44 12.44
C THR A 92 65.68 -43.41 12.92
N ASP A 93 66.03 -42.55 13.90
CA ASP A 93 66.58 -42.97 15.19
C ASP A 93 67.20 -41.83 16.04
N HIS A 94 67.01 -42.02 17.35
CA HIS A 94 67.60 -41.46 18.57
C HIS A 94 69.09 -41.04 18.51
N ALA A 95 69.70 -40.25 19.41
CA ALA A 95 69.36 -39.33 20.50
C ALA A 95 70.72 -38.81 21.05
N THR A 96 70.83 -37.57 21.52
CA THR A 96 71.63 -37.19 22.72
C THR A 96 71.31 -35.74 23.17
N PRO A 97 71.46 -35.41 24.47
CA PRO A 97 70.72 -34.33 25.15
C PRO A 97 71.52 -33.02 25.32
N PRO A 98 70.85 -31.88 25.57
CA PRO A 98 71.54 -30.65 25.98
C PRO A 98 71.74 -30.58 27.51
N PRO A 99 72.72 -29.79 27.99
CA PRO A 99 73.16 -29.78 29.39
C PRO A 99 72.34 -28.84 30.29
N ASN A 100 72.22 -29.28 31.54
CA ASN A 100 72.03 -28.56 32.82
C ASN A 100 71.14 -27.30 32.92
N VAL A 101 70.06 -27.52 33.66
CA VAL A 101 69.06 -26.61 34.23
C VAL A 101 69.63 -25.84 35.44
N PRO A 102 69.35 -24.52 35.60
CA PRO A 102 69.26 -23.85 36.90
C PRO A 102 67.79 -23.81 37.40
N PRO A 103 67.57 -23.67 38.73
CA PRO A 103 66.49 -24.34 39.45
C PRO A 103 65.11 -23.68 39.31
N GLU A 104 64.11 -24.53 39.57
CA GLU A 104 62.69 -24.23 39.70
C GLU A 104 62.41 -23.13 40.74
N ASP A 105 61.65 -22.11 40.35
CA ASP A 105 60.48 -21.63 41.09
C ASP A 105 59.75 -20.54 40.29
N SER A 106 58.73 -20.93 39.51
CA SER A 106 57.59 -20.05 39.20
C SER A 106 56.44 -20.84 38.59
N PRO A 107 55.23 -20.81 39.19
CA PRO A 107 54.07 -21.51 38.65
C PRO A 107 53.55 -20.77 37.41
N PHE A 108 52.75 -21.47 36.60
CA PHE A 108 52.03 -20.98 35.41
C PHE A 108 52.70 -21.25 34.05
N THR A 109 52.71 -22.53 33.67
CA THR A 109 52.41 -22.91 32.28
C THR A 109 51.04 -22.32 31.88
N THR A 110 51.04 -21.13 31.28
CA THR A 110 49.86 -20.63 30.56
C THR A 110 49.85 -21.26 29.17
N THR A 111 49.13 -22.36 29.02
CA THR A 111 48.60 -22.73 27.69
C THR A 111 47.97 -21.48 27.07
N PRO A 112 48.29 -21.10 25.81
CA PRO A 112 47.73 -19.91 25.20
C PRO A 112 46.21 -20.04 25.19
N ARG A 113 45.53 -19.20 25.98
CA ARG A 113 44.07 -19.20 26.07
C ARG A 113 43.51 -19.03 24.67
N ARG A 114 42.89 -20.09 24.13
CA ARG A 114 42.23 -20.06 22.82
C ARG A 114 41.32 -18.83 22.76
N ARG A 115 41.57 -17.95 21.78
CA ARG A 115 40.77 -16.73 21.59
C ARG A 115 39.29 -17.10 21.44
N THR A 116 38.41 -16.35 22.10
CA THR A 116 36.97 -16.60 22.02
C THR A 116 36.46 -16.21 20.63
N ARG A 117 35.80 -17.14 19.93
CA ARG A 117 35.27 -16.92 18.58
C ARG A 117 33.82 -16.47 18.62
N ILE A 118 33.50 -15.32 18.04
CA ILE A 118 32.13 -14.78 17.96
C ILE A 118 31.63 -14.67 16.53
N GLY A 119 30.33 -14.82 16.36
CA GLY A 119 29.62 -14.42 15.14
C GLY A 119 28.96 -13.05 15.33
N VAL A 120 29.10 -12.17 14.35
CA VAL A 120 28.54 -10.81 14.40
C VAL A 120 27.69 -10.51 13.16
N SER A 121 26.74 -9.59 13.26
CA SER A 121 26.11 -8.96 12.11
C SER A 121 26.62 -7.53 11.94
N ILE A 122 26.84 -7.14 10.69
CA ILE A 122 27.25 -5.79 10.31
C ILE A 122 26.28 -5.26 9.26
N ASP A 123 25.96 -3.98 9.41
CA ASP A 123 25.15 -3.20 8.50
C ASP A 123 25.56 -1.73 8.65
N MET A 124 25.37 -0.94 7.59
CA MET A 124 25.68 0.48 7.58
C MET A 124 24.45 1.31 7.27
N GLN A 125 24.11 2.21 8.18
CA GLN A 125 23.10 3.21 7.98
C GLN A 125 23.69 4.46 7.34
N PHE A 126 23.10 4.92 6.24
CA PHE A 126 23.46 6.18 5.61
C PHE A 126 22.52 7.32 6.01
N SER A 127 23.05 8.55 6.09
CA SER A 127 22.34 9.73 6.60
C SER A 127 21.36 10.37 5.60
N THR A 128 21.55 10.20 4.29
CA THR A 128 20.61 10.73 3.29
C THR A 128 19.32 9.88 3.23
N ARG A 129 18.19 10.53 2.94
CA ARG A 129 16.94 9.87 2.54
C ARG A 129 16.87 9.96 1.03
N PHE A 130 17.19 8.94 0.25
CA PHE A 130 16.66 8.85 -1.12
C PHE A 130 16.81 7.44 -1.71
N ASN A 131 15.99 7.18 -2.72
CA ASN A 131 15.51 5.91 -3.27
C ASN A 131 16.60 4.94 -3.76
N GLY A 132 17.41 4.33 -2.89
CA GLY A 132 18.21 3.12 -3.12
C GLY A 132 19.21 3.09 -4.30
N LYS A 133 19.32 4.16 -5.09
CA LYS A 133 20.08 4.21 -6.36
C LYS A 133 21.19 5.27 -6.40
N LYS A 134 21.22 6.24 -5.48
CA LYS A 134 22.26 7.29 -5.41
C LYS A 134 23.08 7.12 -4.13
N TYR A 135 24.31 6.59 -4.27
CA TYR A 135 25.26 6.35 -3.17
C TYR A 135 26.16 7.57 -2.96
N ASP A 136 25.58 8.69 -2.58
CA ASP A 136 26.32 9.93 -2.30
C ASP A 136 25.93 10.52 -0.95
N SER A 137 26.11 9.71 0.10
CA SER A 137 25.85 10.14 1.47
C SER A 137 27.07 10.86 2.04
N LEU A 138 26.82 11.95 2.77
CA LEU A 138 27.85 12.70 3.48
C LEU A 138 28.25 12.06 4.82
N ALA A 139 27.41 11.19 5.37
CA ALA A 139 27.67 10.50 6.62
C ALA A 139 27.02 9.12 6.63
N GLY A 140 27.60 8.21 7.41
CA GLY A 140 27.00 6.93 7.71
C GLY A 140 27.60 6.30 8.96
N GLN A 141 26.84 5.36 9.53
CA GLN A 141 27.15 4.74 10.80
C GLN A 141 27.00 3.22 10.66
N SER A 142 28.05 2.49 11.03
CA SER A 142 28.05 1.03 11.04
C SER A 142 28.01 0.49 12.46
N THR A 143 27.34 -0.65 12.64
CA THR A 143 27.28 -1.35 13.92
C THR A 143 27.64 -2.82 13.79
N MET A 144 28.46 -3.29 14.71
CA MET A 144 28.80 -4.69 14.89
C MET A 144 27.98 -5.26 16.05
N ILE A 145 27.07 -6.19 15.76
CA ILE A 145 26.13 -6.77 16.72
C ILE A 145 26.40 -8.25 16.91
N GLY A 146 26.55 -8.71 18.15
CA GLY A 146 26.75 -10.14 18.43
C GLY A 146 25.53 -10.97 18.04
N LEU A 147 25.72 -12.03 17.24
CA LEU A 147 24.62 -12.87 16.75
C LEU A 147 23.90 -13.63 17.86
N LYS A 148 24.61 -13.97 18.95
CA LYS A 148 24.04 -14.65 20.13
C LYS A 148 23.48 -13.65 21.15
N SER A 149 24.29 -12.65 21.54
CA SER A 149 23.92 -11.68 22.58
C SER A 149 22.86 -10.66 22.13
N LYS A 150 22.77 -10.41 20.82
CA LYS A 150 21.98 -9.33 20.21
C LYS A 150 22.34 -7.94 20.74
N LYS A 151 23.52 -7.78 21.33
CA LYS A 151 24.09 -6.52 21.81
C LYS A 151 25.09 -5.97 20.79
N ILE A 152 25.15 -4.65 20.69
CA ILE A 152 26.18 -3.94 19.92
C ILE A 152 27.50 -4.10 20.67
N CYS A 153 28.49 -4.66 20.01
CA CYS A 153 29.85 -4.85 20.52
C CYS A 153 30.88 -3.93 19.85
N GLY A 154 30.47 -3.16 18.84
CA GLY A 154 31.29 -2.12 18.24
C GLY A 154 30.42 -1.22 17.34
N TRP A 155 30.82 0.03 17.19
CA TRP A 155 30.15 0.96 16.28
C TRP A 155 31.17 1.93 15.69
N GLU A 156 30.91 2.38 14.47
CA GLU A 156 31.77 3.32 13.77
C GLU A 156 30.91 4.35 13.05
N SER A 157 31.39 5.59 12.96
CA SER A 157 30.73 6.64 12.20
C SER A 157 31.76 7.31 11.31
N LEU A 158 31.50 7.28 10.02
CA LEU A 158 32.33 7.88 8.98
C LEU A 158 31.56 9.05 8.37
N THR A 159 32.26 10.14 8.10
CA THR A 159 31.66 11.36 7.57
C THR A 159 32.58 11.99 6.55
N ARG A 160 32.07 12.30 5.35
CA ARG A 160 32.80 12.92 4.25
C ARG A 160 32.84 14.44 4.31
N LYS A 161 32.10 15.03 5.27
CA LYS A 161 31.98 16.48 5.45
C LYS A 161 31.72 16.79 6.92
N CYS A 162 32.22 17.93 7.37
CA CYS A 162 31.87 18.51 8.67
C CYS A 162 31.47 19.96 8.46
N TRP A 163 30.18 20.26 8.64
CA TRP A 163 29.65 21.60 8.37
C TRP A 163 30.22 22.69 9.31
N LYS A 164 30.68 22.31 10.51
CA LYS A 164 31.36 23.24 11.42
C LYS A 164 32.78 23.57 10.96
N CYS A 165 33.53 22.59 10.43
CA CYS A 165 34.84 22.84 9.83
C CYS A 165 34.72 23.80 8.64
N GLU A 166 33.76 23.56 7.75
CA GLU A 166 33.57 24.40 6.56
C GLU A 166 33.19 25.85 6.86
N ARG A 167 32.58 26.09 8.04
CA ARG A 167 32.23 27.43 8.51
C ARG A 167 33.28 28.04 9.45
N GLY A 168 34.47 27.44 9.55
CA GLY A 168 35.53 27.91 10.44
C GLY A 168 35.15 27.92 11.93
N ARG A 169 34.13 27.15 12.34
CA ARG A 169 33.64 27.17 13.72
C ARG A 169 34.47 26.22 14.61
N PRO A 170 35.03 26.70 15.74
CA PRO A 170 35.71 25.84 16.70
C PRO A 170 34.80 24.72 17.20
N HIS A 171 35.27 23.47 17.13
CA HIS A 171 34.57 22.31 17.68
C HIS A 171 35.49 21.07 17.72
N LEU A 172 35.05 20.07 18.47
CA LEU A 172 35.63 18.73 18.45
C LEU A 172 35.17 17.98 17.18
N CYS A 173 36.05 17.95 16.18
CA CYS A 173 35.84 17.24 14.91
C CYS A 173 36.30 15.78 15.01
N LYS A 174 35.53 14.84 14.44
CA LYS A 174 35.93 13.42 14.35
C LYS A 174 36.72 13.10 13.07
N GLY A 175 37.16 14.13 12.34
CA GLY A 175 37.83 14.00 11.06
C GLY A 175 36.87 13.69 9.90
N VAL A 176 37.41 13.80 8.68
CA VAL A 176 36.68 13.58 7.43
C VAL A 176 37.23 12.34 6.72
N PHE A 177 36.34 11.41 6.37
CA PHE A 177 36.66 10.28 5.52
C PHE A 177 36.88 10.75 4.08
N LYS A 178 38.07 10.49 3.55
CA LYS A 178 38.50 10.97 2.22
C LYS A 178 37.93 10.17 1.05
N GLY A 179 37.36 8.98 1.30
CA GLY A 179 36.80 8.13 0.25
C GLY A 179 35.38 8.50 -0.18
N SER A 180 34.87 7.79 -1.19
CA SER A 180 33.48 7.91 -1.66
C SER A 180 32.49 7.33 -0.65
N ALA A 181 31.21 7.68 -0.76
CA ALA A 181 30.19 7.13 0.15
C ALA A 181 30.08 5.59 0.07
N LYS A 182 30.30 5.01 -1.11
CA LYS A 182 30.34 3.55 -1.34
C LYS A 182 31.46 2.86 -0.57
N ALA A 183 32.61 3.54 -0.37
CA ALA A 183 33.76 3.00 0.33
C ALA A 183 33.60 3.02 1.86
N MET A 184 32.63 3.78 2.38
CA MET A 184 32.45 3.94 3.82
C MET A 184 32.03 2.63 4.51
N GLU A 185 31.18 1.82 3.90
CA GLU A 185 30.74 0.56 4.52
C GLU A 185 31.86 -0.48 4.62
N PRO A 186 32.60 -0.81 3.53
CA PRO A 186 33.77 -1.67 3.63
C PRO A 186 34.82 -1.17 4.65
N GLU A 187 35.11 0.14 4.64
CA GLU A 187 36.07 0.74 5.58
C GLU A 187 35.59 0.60 7.04
N ALA A 188 34.32 0.91 7.32
CA ALA A 188 33.77 0.78 8.66
C ALA A 188 33.78 -0.68 9.12
N ALA A 189 33.48 -1.65 8.24
CA ALA A 189 33.54 -3.06 8.56
C ALA A 189 34.97 -3.52 8.90
N VAL A 190 35.98 -3.05 8.16
CA VAL A 190 37.40 -3.31 8.46
C VAL A 190 37.79 -2.70 9.81
N ARG A 191 37.39 -1.46 10.11
CA ARG A 191 37.65 -0.83 11.41
C ARG A 191 37.06 -1.62 12.57
N LEU A 192 35.81 -2.06 12.41
CA LEU A 192 35.07 -2.77 13.46
C LEU A 192 35.56 -4.19 13.72
N ILE A 193 35.99 -4.90 12.68
CA ILE A 193 36.37 -6.31 12.78
C ILE A 193 37.89 -6.50 12.91
N CYS A 194 38.66 -5.82 12.07
CA CYS A 194 40.09 -6.08 11.90
C CYS A 194 40.95 -5.13 12.74
N LYS A 195 40.50 -3.89 12.95
CA LYS A 195 41.27 -2.83 13.64
C LYS A 195 40.71 -2.44 15.02
N ASN A 196 39.80 -3.24 15.58
CA ASN A 196 39.14 -2.94 16.85
C ASN A 196 39.98 -3.40 18.05
N SER A 197 40.58 -2.46 18.78
CA SER A 197 41.45 -2.76 19.93
C SER A 197 40.72 -3.48 21.06
N SER A 198 39.44 -3.16 21.30
CA SER A 198 38.64 -3.78 22.36
C SER A 198 38.42 -5.28 22.13
N LEU A 199 38.45 -5.76 20.89
CA LEU A 199 38.41 -7.20 20.60
C LEU A 199 39.71 -7.89 21.03
N ASN A 200 40.85 -7.24 20.76
CA ASN A 200 42.16 -7.75 21.14
C ASN A 200 42.33 -7.76 22.66
N GLU A 201 41.97 -6.67 23.33
CA GLU A 201 41.98 -6.55 24.80
C GLU A 201 41.10 -7.62 25.46
N ALA A 202 39.95 -7.94 24.86
CA ALA A 202 39.04 -8.98 25.36
C ALA A 202 39.45 -10.41 24.99
N ASN A 203 40.55 -10.61 24.25
CA ASN A 203 40.97 -11.89 23.68
C ASN A 203 39.86 -12.57 22.83
N VAL A 204 39.15 -11.77 22.02
CA VAL A 204 38.03 -12.18 21.17
C VAL A 204 38.41 -12.03 19.70
N VAL A 205 37.96 -12.96 18.86
CA VAL A 205 38.06 -12.86 17.40
C VAL A 205 36.70 -13.07 16.74
N VAL A 206 36.46 -12.32 15.67
CA VAL A 206 35.28 -12.54 14.81
C VAL A 206 35.57 -13.73 13.92
N ALA A 207 34.73 -14.77 14.01
CA ALA A 207 34.85 -15.97 13.17
C ALA A 207 33.80 -16.04 12.07
N ALA A 208 32.69 -15.32 12.24
CA ALA A 208 31.64 -15.24 11.23
C ALA A 208 30.99 -13.86 11.20
N VAL A 209 30.67 -13.39 9.99
CA VAL A 209 29.97 -12.13 9.76
C VAL A 209 28.69 -12.41 8.98
N ALA A 210 27.57 -11.90 9.49
CA ALA A 210 26.27 -11.92 8.83
C ALA A 210 25.91 -10.52 8.32
N GLY A 211 25.17 -10.48 7.23
CA GLY A 211 24.70 -9.25 6.59
C GLY A 211 24.35 -9.54 5.15
N ASP A 212 24.13 -8.49 4.37
CA ASP A 212 23.79 -8.61 2.96
C ASP A 212 24.93 -9.28 2.19
N ASP A 213 24.59 -9.93 1.07
CA ASP A 213 25.56 -10.64 0.22
C ASP A 213 26.38 -9.67 -0.66
N ASP A 214 26.71 -8.49 -0.12
CA ASP A 214 27.50 -7.48 -0.81
C ASP A 214 28.98 -7.87 -0.83
N ALA A 215 29.54 -7.93 -2.04
CA ALA A 215 30.90 -8.42 -2.24
C ALA A 215 31.97 -7.48 -1.66
N ALA A 216 31.72 -6.16 -1.63
CA ALA A 216 32.72 -5.16 -1.25
C ALA A 216 33.15 -5.27 0.22
N SER A 217 32.20 -5.28 1.15
CA SER A 217 32.47 -5.41 2.60
C SER A 217 33.13 -6.76 2.91
N ALA A 218 32.65 -7.84 2.30
CA ALA A 218 33.24 -9.17 2.47
C ALA A 218 34.68 -9.26 1.94
N SER A 219 34.96 -8.65 0.79
CA SER A 219 36.31 -8.62 0.21
C SER A 219 37.26 -7.79 1.05
N ALA A 220 36.84 -6.60 1.49
CA ALA A 220 37.67 -5.73 2.33
C ALA A 220 38.04 -6.38 3.66
N ILE A 221 37.07 -7.04 4.33
CA ILE A 221 37.32 -7.81 5.55
C ILE A 221 38.34 -8.92 5.28
N ARG A 222 38.18 -9.68 4.19
CA ARG A 222 39.10 -10.79 3.86
C ARG A 222 40.53 -10.32 3.60
N HIS A 223 40.72 -9.19 2.91
CA HIS A 223 42.06 -8.66 2.65
C HIS A 223 42.74 -8.08 3.89
N ASN A 224 41.97 -7.59 4.86
CA ASN A 224 42.52 -6.95 6.06
C ASN A 224 42.52 -7.84 7.31
N SER A 225 41.87 -9.00 7.28
CA SER A 225 41.81 -9.89 8.44
C SER A 225 42.99 -10.85 8.46
N THR A 226 43.62 -10.96 9.63
CA THR A 226 44.62 -11.99 9.92
C THR A 226 44.00 -13.36 10.22
N THR A 227 42.67 -13.45 10.27
CA THR A 227 41.94 -14.68 10.61
C THR A 227 40.93 -15.04 9.53
N HIS A 228 40.70 -16.34 9.33
CA HIS A 228 39.67 -16.79 8.42
C HIS A 228 38.27 -16.47 8.97
N ILE A 229 37.55 -15.57 8.29
CA ILE A 229 36.20 -15.12 8.64
C ILE A 229 35.20 -15.70 7.63
N VAL A 230 34.20 -16.44 8.15
CA VAL A 230 33.13 -16.99 7.33
C VAL A 230 32.03 -15.94 7.12
N LYS A 231 31.61 -15.74 5.87
CA LYS A 231 30.42 -14.93 5.56
C LYS A 231 29.17 -15.80 5.65
N TRP A 232 28.23 -15.41 6.51
CA TRP A 232 26.89 -15.99 6.57
C TRP A 232 25.90 -15.11 5.84
N SER A 233 25.00 -15.74 5.11
CA SER A 233 23.97 -15.05 4.34
C SER A 233 22.82 -14.64 5.26
N ASP A 234 22.38 -13.40 5.14
CA ASP A 234 21.18 -12.94 5.83
C ASP A 234 19.94 -13.69 5.30
N HIS A 235 19.15 -14.27 6.21
CA HIS A 235 18.00 -15.07 5.85
C HIS A 235 16.95 -14.27 5.05
N ASN A 236 16.65 -13.05 5.46
CA ASN A 236 15.60 -12.23 4.83
C ASN A 236 16.03 -11.76 3.44
N HIS A 237 17.28 -11.31 3.29
CA HIS A 237 17.86 -10.96 1.99
C HIS A 237 17.94 -12.15 1.07
N THR A 238 18.30 -13.34 1.58
CA THR A 238 18.33 -14.55 0.76
C THR A 238 16.91 -14.93 0.30
N VAL A 239 15.90 -14.86 1.18
CA VAL A 239 14.49 -15.10 0.80
C VAL A 239 14.03 -14.09 -0.26
N LYS A 240 14.41 -12.82 -0.15
CA LYS A 240 14.13 -11.78 -1.16
C LYS A 240 14.80 -12.10 -2.50
N SER A 241 16.06 -12.54 -2.49
CA SER A 241 16.79 -12.98 -3.68
C SER A 241 16.12 -14.19 -4.36
N VAL A 242 15.69 -15.20 -3.57
CA VAL A 242 14.93 -16.36 -4.07
C VAL A 242 13.64 -15.88 -4.74
N LYS A 243 12.88 -15.01 -4.06
CA LYS A 243 11.62 -14.46 -4.59
C LYS A 243 11.82 -13.72 -5.91
N ASN A 244 12.83 -12.86 -6.00
CA ASN A 244 13.10 -12.09 -7.21
C ASN A 244 13.44 -12.99 -8.40
N GLY A 245 14.28 -14.01 -8.22
CA GLY A 245 14.58 -14.93 -9.32
C GLY A 245 13.39 -15.81 -9.71
N LEU A 246 12.50 -16.16 -8.77
CA LEU A 246 11.25 -16.85 -9.11
C LEU A 246 10.31 -15.97 -9.95
N PHE A 247 10.27 -14.65 -9.72
CA PHE A 247 9.52 -13.73 -10.59
C PHE A 247 10.08 -13.67 -12.01
N VAL A 248 11.41 -13.75 -12.17
CA VAL A 248 12.04 -13.82 -13.49
C VAL A 248 11.59 -15.09 -14.23
N ILE A 249 11.55 -16.23 -13.54
CA ILE A 249 11.04 -17.49 -14.12
C ILE A 249 9.54 -17.37 -14.43
N GLN A 250 8.75 -16.78 -13.53
CA GLN A 250 7.32 -16.55 -13.73
C GLN A 250 7.01 -15.69 -14.96
N ALA A 251 7.81 -14.67 -15.23
CA ALA A 251 7.66 -13.85 -16.43
C ALA A 251 7.89 -14.64 -17.72
N ARG A 252 8.76 -15.66 -17.71
CA ARG A 252 9.01 -16.55 -18.86
C ARG A 252 7.93 -17.62 -19.04
N PHE A 253 7.30 -18.04 -17.95
CA PHE A 253 6.35 -19.16 -17.93
C PHE A 253 5.00 -18.79 -17.27
N PRO A 254 4.32 -17.71 -17.68
CA PRO A 254 3.19 -17.15 -16.93
C PRO A 254 1.97 -18.08 -16.86
N LYS A 255 1.77 -18.95 -17.86
CA LYS A 255 0.63 -19.88 -17.93
C LYS A 255 0.81 -21.13 -17.07
N ILE A 256 2.04 -21.65 -16.98
CA ILE A 256 2.35 -22.93 -16.31
C ILE A 256 2.96 -22.74 -14.91
N PHE A 257 3.47 -21.54 -14.60
CA PHE A 257 4.01 -21.17 -13.30
C PHE A 257 3.36 -19.86 -12.81
N PRO A 258 2.11 -19.90 -12.31
CA PRO A 258 1.42 -18.71 -11.81
C PRO A 258 2.12 -18.04 -10.62
N LYS A 259 1.81 -16.76 -10.38
CA LYS A 259 2.40 -15.98 -9.27
C LYS A 259 2.12 -16.59 -7.88
N SER A 260 1.01 -17.31 -7.72
CA SER A 260 0.65 -18.04 -6.49
C SER A 260 1.71 -19.08 -6.12
N TYR A 261 2.32 -19.75 -7.11
CA TYR A 261 3.27 -20.85 -6.90
C TYR A 261 4.60 -20.37 -6.34
N ILE A 262 4.94 -19.09 -6.53
CA ILE A 262 6.11 -18.46 -5.89
C ILE A 262 6.01 -18.60 -4.36
N ASN A 263 4.81 -18.47 -3.78
CA ASN A 263 4.63 -18.60 -2.33
C ASN A 263 4.89 -20.02 -1.82
N TYR A 264 4.58 -21.05 -2.62
CA TYR A 264 4.92 -22.44 -2.30
C TYR A 264 6.43 -22.60 -2.16
N PHE A 265 7.19 -22.21 -3.18
CA PHE A 265 8.65 -22.34 -3.17
C PHE A 265 9.30 -21.53 -2.04
N LEU A 266 8.80 -20.32 -1.76
CA LEU A 266 9.28 -19.51 -0.64
C LEU A 266 8.98 -20.14 0.73
N SER A 267 7.79 -20.72 0.88
CA SER A 267 7.40 -21.42 2.10
C SER A 267 8.28 -22.64 2.35
N CYS A 268 8.47 -23.47 1.31
CA CYS A 268 9.30 -24.67 1.37
C CYS A 268 10.77 -24.32 1.63
N TYR A 269 11.33 -23.32 0.92
CA TYR A 269 12.68 -22.83 1.16
C TYR A 269 12.86 -22.34 2.61
N SER A 270 11.95 -21.49 3.09
CA SER A 270 12.04 -20.94 4.45
C SER A 270 11.92 -22.02 5.52
N THR A 271 11.06 -23.01 5.28
CA THR A 271 10.88 -24.16 6.17
C THR A 271 12.13 -25.04 6.19
N ALA A 272 12.70 -25.33 5.03
CA ALA A 272 13.94 -26.09 4.90
C ALA A 272 15.11 -25.44 5.67
N VAL A 273 15.27 -24.12 5.55
CA VAL A 273 16.31 -23.38 6.30
C VAL A 273 16.07 -23.45 7.80
N LYS A 274 14.82 -23.26 8.27
CA LYS A 274 14.49 -23.29 9.71
C LYS A 274 14.69 -24.66 10.34
N GLN A 275 14.25 -25.73 9.66
CA GLN A 275 14.38 -27.10 10.13
C GLN A 275 15.83 -27.59 10.15
N ASN A 276 16.66 -27.09 9.25
CA ASN A 276 18.07 -27.48 9.14
C ASN A 276 19.02 -26.43 9.73
N LYS A 277 18.58 -25.68 10.74
CA LYS A 277 19.42 -24.66 11.37
C LYS A 277 20.67 -25.31 11.98
N GLY A 278 21.84 -24.87 11.54
CA GLY A 278 23.13 -25.45 11.92
C GLY A 278 23.48 -26.78 11.23
N ASN A 279 22.66 -27.26 10.28
CA ASN A 279 22.88 -28.50 9.54
C ASN A 279 22.98 -28.25 8.02
N PRO A 280 24.18 -27.90 7.49
CA PRO A 280 24.39 -27.66 6.06
C PRO A 280 24.07 -28.87 5.16
N LYS A 281 24.37 -30.09 5.63
CA LYS A 281 24.15 -31.33 4.86
C LYS A 281 22.65 -31.59 4.69
N GLY A 282 21.90 -31.49 5.78
CA GLY A 282 20.44 -31.62 5.77
C GLY A 282 19.76 -30.54 4.92
N LEU A 283 20.22 -29.28 5.03
CA LEU A 283 19.72 -28.20 4.18
C LEU A 283 19.95 -28.48 2.69
N ARG A 284 21.18 -28.90 2.33
CA ARG A 284 21.53 -29.23 0.95
C ARG A 284 20.62 -30.33 0.39
N ARG A 285 20.35 -31.38 1.17
CA ARG A 285 19.44 -32.47 0.79
C ARG A 285 18.02 -31.94 0.55
N ASN A 286 17.46 -31.19 1.49
CA ASN A 286 16.10 -30.66 1.36
C ASN A 286 15.95 -29.68 0.18
N LEU A 287 16.96 -28.85 -0.07
CA LEU A 287 16.94 -27.93 -1.22
C LEU A 287 17.07 -28.66 -2.57
N LYS A 288 17.83 -29.76 -2.63
CA LYS A 288 17.89 -30.62 -3.83
C LYS A 288 16.55 -31.28 -4.15
N ALA A 289 15.84 -31.71 -3.11
CA ALA A 289 14.54 -32.34 -3.25
C ALA A 289 13.40 -31.35 -3.59
N LEU A 290 13.63 -30.04 -3.44
CA LEU A 290 12.58 -29.03 -3.56
C LEU A 290 11.92 -28.99 -4.94
N VAL A 291 12.72 -29.00 -6.01
CA VAL A 291 12.20 -28.95 -7.38
C VAL A 291 11.61 -30.29 -7.80
N PRO A 292 12.31 -31.44 -7.67
CA PRO A 292 11.72 -32.75 -7.97
C PRO A 292 10.39 -32.97 -7.26
N HIS A 293 10.32 -32.61 -5.98
CA HIS A 293 9.10 -32.70 -5.20
C HIS A 293 7.92 -31.92 -5.80
N ALA A 294 8.16 -30.75 -6.37
CA ALA A 294 7.11 -29.93 -6.99
C ALA A 294 6.58 -30.52 -8.31
N PHE A 295 7.34 -31.42 -8.94
CA PHE A 295 6.99 -32.15 -10.17
C PHE A 295 6.54 -33.60 -9.88
N GLY A 296 6.17 -33.92 -8.63
CA GLY A 296 5.73 -35.26 -8.24
C GLY A 296 6.83 -36.30 -8.04
N ASP A 297 8.11 -35.93 -8.20
CA ASP A 297 9.24 -36.82 -7.91
C ASP A 297 9.59 -36.76 -6.42
N HIS A 298 9.09 -37.75 -5.69
CA HIS A 298 9.32 -37.90 -4.25
C HIS A 298 10.53 -38.77 -3.90
N GLY A 299 11.32 -39.25 -4.87
CA GLY A 299 12.43 -40.19 -4.62
C GLY A 299 13.54 -39.62 -3.74
N THR A 300 13.69 -38.29 -3.71
CA THR A 300 14.70 -37.58 -2.90
C THR A 300 14.12 -36.89 -1.67
N CYS A 301 12.82 -37.05 -1.42
CA CYS A 301 12.11 -36.42 -0.31
C CYS A 301 12.50 -37.04 1.06
N GLY A 302 12.33 -36.26 2.13
CA GLY A 302 12.52 -36.73 3.50
C GLY A 302 11.23 -36.71 4.31
N ALA A 303 11.33 -36.94 5.63
CA ALA A 303 10.18 -36.99 6.55
C ALA A 303 9.29 -35.71 6.61
N TRP A 304 9.73 -34.61 5.98
CA TRP A 304 8.95 -33.39 5.83
C TRP A 304 7.90 -33.48 4.72
N CYS A 305 8.04 -34.45 3.79
CA CYS A 305 7.14 -34.61 2.65
C CYS A 305 5.80 -35.21 3.09
N GLY A 306 4.71 -34.55 2.75
CA GLY A 306 3.36 -35.05 3.04
C GLY A 306 3.00 -36.28 2.23
N PHE A 307 3.52 -36.40 1.00
CA PHE A 307 3.29 -37.57 0.13
C PHE A 307 3.81 -38.85 0.76
N ILE A 308 5.05 -38.82 1.31
CA ILE A 308 5.63 -39.98 2.00
C ILE A 308 4.76 -40.42 3.19
N LYS A 309 4.10 -39.47 3.85
CA LYS A 309 3.23 -39.78 5.00
C LYS A 309 1.91 -40.38 4.56
N ASN A 310 1.22 -39.71 3.62
CA ASN A 310 -0.11 -40.10 3.13
C ASN A 310 -0.18 -39.87 1.61
N PRO A 311 0.25 -40.83 0.78
CA PRO A 311 0.25 -40.67 -0.67
C PRO A 311 -1.15 -40.42 -1.24
N ALA A 312 -2.16 -41.11 -0.71
CA ALA A 312 -3.53 -41.10 -1.22
C ALA A 312 -4.25 -39.74 -1.10
N THR A 313 -3.84 -38.87 -0.16
CA THR A 313 -4.52 -37.60 0.13
C THR A 313 -3.60 -36.39 -0.01
N TYR A 314 -2.35 -36.60 -0.45
CA TYR A 314 -1.37 -35.53 -0.54
C TYR A 314 -1.70 -34.53 -1.65
N LYS A 315 -1.60 -33.23 -1.31
CA LYS A 315 -1.81 -32.11 -2.22
C LYS A 315 -0.77 -31.03 -1.96
N HIS A 316 -0.23 -30.44 -3.02
CA HIS A 316 0.64 -29.28 -2.95
C HIS A 316 -0.13 -28.06 -2.47
N LYS A 317 0.29 -27.51 -1.32
CA LYS A 317 -0.26 -26.25 -0.79
C LYS A 317 0.06 -25.11 -1.77
N TYR A 318 -0.92 -24.25 -2.05
CA TYR A 318 -0.81 -23.09 -2.96
C TYR A 318 -0.82 -23.39 -4.47
N PHE A 319 -1.00 -24.65 -4.89
CA PHE A 319 -1.19 -24.96 -6.31
C PHE A 319 -2.67 -24.91 -6.67
N GLU A 320 -3.00 -24.26 -7.79
CA GLU A 320 -4.37 -23.86 -8.18
C GLU A 320 -5.18 -25.07 -8.71
N ASP A 321 -4.50 -26.08 -9.26
CA ASP A 321 -5.11 -27.31 -9.80
C ASP A 321 -5.38 -28.36 -8.72
N ASN A 322 -6.07 -28.00 -7.64
CA ASN A 322 -6.39 -28.89 -6.52
C ASN A 322 -5.15 -29.55 -5.88
N GLY A 323 -4.00 -28.86 -5.94
CA GLY A 323 -2.73 -29.35 -5.39
C GLY A 323 -2.03 -30.43 -6.21
N LYS A 324 -2.36 -30.62 -7.49
CA LYS A 324 -1.63 -31.51 -8.42
C LYS A 324 -0.18 -31.05 -8.62
N ASP A 325 0.69 -31.93 -9.10
CA ASP A 325 2.08 -31.60 -9.41
C ASP A 325 2.18 -30.56 -10.55
N LEU A 326 3.34 -29.90 -10.65
CA LEU A 326 3.63 -29.05 -11.81
C LEU A 326 3.58 -29.88 -13.09
N ALA A 327 2.96 -29.32 -14.13
CA ALA A 327 2.94 -29.92 -15.45
C ALA A 327 4.36 -30.25 -15.92
N ALA A 328 4.52 -31.41 -16.56
CA ALA A 328 5.80 -31.87 -17.09
C ALA A 328 6.30 -30.89 -18.17
N CYS A 329 7.15 -29.96 -17.76
CA CYS A 329 7.75 -28.92 -18.60
C CYS A 329 9.25 -28.85 -18.30
N GLU A 330 10.05 -29.52 -19.12
CA GLU A 330 11.51 -29.59 -18.96
C GLU A 330 12.19 -28.21 -18.93
N PRO A 331 11.81 -27.22 -19.76
CA PRO A 331 12.37 -25.88 -19.66
C PRO A 331 12.14 -25.21 -18.29
N LEU A 332 10.93 -25.32 -17.73
CA LEU A 332 10.59 -24.77 -16.41
C LEU A 332 11.36 -25.49 -15.31
N ARG A 333 11.40 -26.83 -15.36
CA ARG A 333 12.15 -27.65 -14.39
C ARG A 333 13.62 -27.26 -14.36
N ARG A 334 14.26 -27.16 -15.52
CA ARG A 334 15.66 -26.77 -15.67
C ARG A 334 15.93 -25.37 -15.09
N ASP A 335 15.07 -24.40 -15.36
CA ASP A 335 15.20 -23.03 -14.86
C ASP A 335 15.06 -22.98 -13.33
N LEU A 336 14.10 -23.72 -12.75
CA LEU A 336 13.93 -23.83 -11.30
C LEU A 336 15.14 -24.51 -10.65
N GLU A 337 15.64 -25.61 -11.21
CA GLU A 337 16.83 -26.31 -10.73
C GLU A 337 18.07 -25.40 -10.77
N ALA A 338 18.29 -24.70 -11.89
CA ALA A 338 19.37 -23.73 -12.03
C ALA A 338 19.26 -22.59 -11.00
N HIS A 339 18.05 -22.09 -10.77
CA HIS A 339 17.78 -21.06 -9.77
C HIS A 339 18.07 -21.53 -8.35
N PHE A 340 17.69 -22.76 -7.98
CA PHE A 340 17.95 -23.30 -6.64
C PHE A 340 19.39 -23.79 -6.43
N ARG A 341 20.09 -24.17 -7.51
CA ARG A 341 21.49 -24.65 -7.47
C ARG A 341 22.43 -23.70 -6.72
N ARG A 342 22.30 -22.39 -6.92
CA ARG A 342 23.15 -21.39 -6.24
C ARG A 342 22.99 -21.39 -4.71
N TYR A 343 21.80 -21.72 -4.20
CA TYR A 343 21.55 -21.83 -2.76
C TYR A 343 21.97 -23.20 -2.21
N ILE A 344 21.84 -24.26 -3.01
CA ILE A 344 22.33 -25.62 -2.68
C ILE A 344 23.86 -25.61 -2.47
N ILE A 345 24.60 -24.97 -3.37
CA ILE A 345 26.06 -24.82 -3.27
C ILE A 345 26.42 -24.07 -1.98
N ARG A 346 25.69 -22.99 -1.69
CA ARG A 346 25.91 -22.09 -0.55
C ARG A 346 25.22 -22.53 0.75
N ALA A 347 24.74 -23.77 0.84
CA ALA A 347 24.01 -24.27 2.02
C ALA A 347 24.76 -24.05 3.35
N ALA A 348 26.08 -24.10 3.36
CA ALA A 348 26.90 -23.84 4.55
C ALA A 348 26.81 -22.40 5.06
N THR A 349 26.63 -21.41 4.17
CA THR A 349 26.48 -19.99 4.57
C THR A 349 25.04 -19.65 4.98
N ILE A 350 24.07 -20.45 4.55
CA ILE A 350 22.63 -20.25 4.80
C ILE A 350 22.15 -21.01 6.05
N ALA A 351 22.65 -22.23 6.29
CA ALA A 351 22.25 -23.09 7.40
C ALA A 351 22.32 -22.44 8.80
N PRO A 352 23.23 -21.50 9.10
CA PRO A 352 23.20 -20.77 10.37
C PRO A 352 21.90 -19.97 10.61
N ALA A 353 21.13 -19.69 9.55
CA ALA A 353 19.94 -18.85 9.57
C ALA A 353 20.21 -17.50 10.25
N ALA A 354 21.33 -16.88 9.86
CA ALA A 354 21.75 -15.60 10.42
C ALA A 354 20.80 -14.48 10.00
N SER A 355 20.70 -13.42 10.81
CA SER A 355 19.83 -12.29 10.53
C SER A 355 20.42 -10.96 10.99
N SER A 356 20.40 -9.96 10.10
CA SER A 356 20.74 -8.55 10.33
C SER A 356 19.53 -7.71 10.79
N GLN A 357 18.36 -8.31 11.02
CA GLN A 357 17.15 -7.57 11.42
C GLN A 357 17.34 -6.70 12.68
N LYS A 358 18.28 -7.07 13.56
CA LYS A 358 18.63 -6.26 14.72
C LYS A 358 19.29 -4.94 14.32
N ASN A 359 20.08 -4.91 13.25
CA ASN A 359 20.67 -3.70 12.69
C ASN A 359 19.58 -2.73 12.21
N GLU A 360 18.55 -3.19 11.50
CA GLU A 360 17.39 -2.36 11.13
C GLU A 360 16.70 -1.73 12.36
N ALA A 361 16.56 -2.49 13.45
CA ALA A 361 15.98 -1.97 14.68
C ALA A 361 16.88 -0.89 15.33
N VAL A 362 18.20 -1.05 15.27
CA VAL A 362 19.17 -0.06 15.75
C VAL A 362 19.15 1.21 14.90
N ASN A 363 19.04 1.07 13.59
CA ASN A 363 18.94 2.18 12.64
C ASN A 363 17.74 3.09 12.98
N ASN A 364 16.63 2.53 13.45
CA ASN A 364 15.49 3.31 13.93
C ASN A 364 15.78 4.08 15.23
N VAL A 365 16.57 3.50 16.14
CA VAL A 365 17.01 4.19 17.36
C VAL A 365 17.95 5.35 17.01
N PHE A 366 18.89 5.15 16.08
CA PHE A 366 19.78 6.22 15.61
C PHE A 366 19.01 7.38 14.99
N ILE A 367 18.01 7.11 14.14
CA ILE A 367 17.14 8.15 13.57
C ILE A 367 16.45 8.98 14.66
N SER A 368 16.05 8.36 15.77
CA SER A 368 15.42 9.08 16.89
C SER A 368 16.37 10.03 17.65
N LYS A 369 17.69 9.83 17.53
CA LYS A 369 18.73 10.63 18.19
C LYS A 369 19.39 11.63 17.24
N SER A 370 19.57 11.23 15.99
CA SER A 370 20.18 12.01 14.92
C SER A 370 19.26 11.93 13.70
N ALA A 371 18.31 12.86 13.63
CA ALA A 371 17.33 12.89 12.53
C ALA A 371 18.04 13.13 11.18
N LYS A 372 17.63 12.40 10.14
CA LYS A 372 18.21 12.54 8.79
C LYS A 372 18.04 13.94 8.17
N ARG A 373 17.06 14.72 8.66
CA ARG A 373 16.80 16.10 8.20
C ARG A 373 17.86 17.11 8.66
N THR A 374 18.60 16.80 9.72
CA THR A 374 19.65 17.67 10.24
C THR A 374 21.01 17.01 10.04
N PHE A 375 21.82 17.57 9.13
CA PHE A 375 23.18 17.09 8.94
C PHE A 375 24.04 17.51 10.14
N THR A 376 24.44 16.54 10.95
CA THR A 376 25.34 16.74 12.10
C THR A 376 26.66 15.99 11.95
N GLY A 377 26.91 15.37 10.79
CA GLY A 377 28.11 14.59 10.51
C GLY A 377 29.40 15.38 10.77
N GLY A 378 30.43 14.67 11.26
CA GLY A 378 31.74 15.23 11.61
C GLY A 378 31.81 15.88 12.99
N THR A 379 30.66 16.15 13.62
CA THR A 379 30.60 16.84 14.93
C THR A 379 30.44 15.90 16.12
N TRP A 380 30.91 16.34 17.29
CA TRP A 380 30.68 15.63 18.56
C TRP A 380 29.20 15.35 18.87
N ARG A 381 28.30 16.25 18.47
CA ARG A 381 26.84 16.07 18.62
C ARG A 381 26.37 14.78 17.94
N HIS A 382 26.88 14.48 16.74
CA HIS A 382 26.53 13.27 16.03
C HIS A 382 27.10 12.03 16.72
N THR A 383 28.38 12.06 17.08
CA THR A 383 29.04 10.99 17.85
C THR A 383 28.27 10.66 19.13
N TYR A 384 27.88 11.69 19.90
CA TYR A 384 27.10 11.53 21.13
C TYR A 384 25.70 10.94 20.87
N ALA A 385 25.03 11.36 19.79
CA ALA A 385 23.73 10.82 19.41
C ALA A 385 23.80 9.33 19.06
N ILE A 386 24.84 8.90 18.33
CA ILE A 386 25.05 7.50 17.98
C ILE A 386 25.45 6.69 19.21
N ALA A 387 26.40 7.15 20.03
CA ALA A 387 26.78 6.52 21.29
C ALA A 387 25.57 6.34 22.23
N SER A 388 24.72 7.36 22.33
CA SER A 388 23.44 7.31 23.05
C SER A 388 22.50 6.23 22.51
N GLY A 389 22.42 6.08 21.18
CA GLY A 389 21.63 5.03 20.55
C GLY A 389 22.18 3.62 20.81
N VAL A 390 23.50 3.48 20.83
CA VAL A 390 24.20 2.23 21.18
C VAL A 390 23.88 1.83 22.62
N ALA A 391 24.06 2.76 23.56
CA ALA A 391 23.77 2.54 24.97
C ALA A 391 22.30 2.20 25.20
N GLN A 392 21.37 2.96 24.58
CA GLN A 392 19.94 2.69 24.66
C GLN A 392 19.57 1.30 24.11
N THR A 393 20.24 0.84 23.06
CA THR A 393 20.00 -0.50 22.48
C THR A 393 20.47 -1.61 23.42
N ASN A 394 21.63 -1.43 24.05
CA ASN A 394 22.26 -2.47 24.85
C ASN A 394 21.67 -2.60 26.26
N ILE A 395 21.39 -1.48 26.92
CA ILE A 395 21.00 -1.45 28.34
C ILE A 395 19.70 -0.70 28.61
N GLY A 396 19.06 -0.12 27.58
CA GLY A 396 17.79 0.61 27.72
C GLY A 396 17.96 2.10 27.99
N THR A 397 16.86 2.83 28.18
CA THR A 397 16.88 4.29 28.40
C THR A 397 17.46 4.70 29.75
N SER A 398 17.55 3.76 30.68
CA SER A 398 18.28 3.90 31.94
C SER A 398 19.79 4.13 31.78
N TYR A 399 20.37 3.94 30.58
CA TYR A 399 21.80 4.23 30.34
C TYR A 399 22.23 5.63 30.78
N GLN A 400 21.30 6.60 30.76
CA GLN A 400 21.58 7.96 31.19
C GLN A 400 21.95 8.03 32.67
N LYS A 401 21.44 7.13 33.52
CA LYS A 401 21.85 7.05 34.93
C LYS A 401 23.35 6.75 35.05
N ASN A 402 23.83 5.78 34.27
CA ASN A 402 25.25 5.43 34.25
C ASN A 402 26.11 6.61 33.76
N VAL A 403 25.62 7.39 32.79
CA VAL A 403 26.30 8.61 32.33
C VAL A 403 26.33 9.68 33.42
N TYR A 404 25.22 9.93 34.11
CA TYR A 404 25.18 10.88 35.24
C TYR A 404 26.14 10.46 36.36
N SER A 405 26.10 9.18 36.76
CA SER A 405 27.02 8.65 37.77
C SER A 405 28.49 8.77 37.35
N ALA A 406 28.82 8.47 36.09
CA ALA A 406 30.19 8.61 35.57
C ALA A 406 30.67 10.06 35.50
N LEU A 407 29.75 11.01 35.32
CA LEU A 407 30.03 12.45 35.34
C LEU A 407 29.95 13.06 36.76
N ALA A 408 29.74 12.24 37.79
CA ALA A 408 29.50 12.69 39.17
C ALA A 408 28.33 13.69 39.29
N LEU A 409 27.32 13.56 38.43
CA LEU A 409 26.11 14.38 38.41
C LEU A 409 24.93 13.64 39.04
N SER A 410 24.06 14.36 39.75
CA SER A 410 22.84 13.76 40.31
C SER A 410 21.74 13.65 39.24
N PRO A 411 21.20 12.45 38.95
CA PRO A 411 20.04 12.32 38.08
C PRO A 411 18.79 12.90 38.76
N SER A 412 17.87 13.49 37.98
CA SER A 412 16.59 13.95 38.54
C SER A 412 15.69 12.76 38.91
N LYS A 413 15.15 12.76 40.14
CA LYS A 413 14.25 11.69 40.64
C LYS A 413 13.05 11.47 39.70
N GLY A 414 12.52 12.53 39.09
CA GLY A 414 11.43 12.45 38.11
C GLY A 414 11.84 11.82 36.77
N GLY A 415 13.03 12.18 36.26
CA GLY A 415 13.54 11.64 35.00
C GLY A 415 13.84 10.14 35.07
N ASP A 416 14.30 9.66 36.23
CA ASP A 416 14.58 8.24 36.44
C ASP A 416 13.34 7.37 36.43
N LYS A 417 12.29 7.79 37.16
CA LYS A 417 10.98 7.13 37.13
C LYS A 417 10.40 7.12 35.71
N TYR A 418 10.56 8.21 34.96
CA TYR A 418 10.10 8.29 33.56
C TYR A 418 10.83 7.28 32.66
N ARG A 419 12.16 7.18 32.78
CA ARG A 419 12.98 6.25 31.98
C ARG A 419 12.66 4.79 32.28
N GLU A 420 12.49 4.45 33.56
CA GLU A 420 12.08 3.10 33.97
C GLU A 420 10.72 2.73 33.40
N LYS A 421 9.72 3.61 33.51
CA LYS A 421 8.41 3.43 32.88
C LYS A 421 8.52 3.21 31.37
N LYS A 422 9.38 3.97 30.70
CA LYS A 422 9.65 3.84 29.26
C LYS A 422 10.30 2.51 28.89
N ASP A 423 11.25 2.02 29.70
CA ASP A 423 11.88 0.71 29.52
C ASP A 423 10.88 -0.44 29.74
N VAL A 424 10.04 -0.36 30.77
CA VAL A 424 8.95 -1.32 31.04
C VAL A 424 7.95 -1.35 29.88
N TRP A 425 7.50 -0.17 29.41
CA TRP A 425 6.59 -0.08 28.28
C TRP A 425 7.20 -0.66 27.00
N ARG A 426 8.48 -0.39 26.73
CA ARG A 426 9.19 -0.98 25.57
C ARG A 426 9.20 -2.50 25.63
N LYS A 427 9.49 -3.09 26.79
CA LYS A 427 9.46 -4.55 27.00
C LYS A 427 8.04 -5.10 26.78
N ARG A 428 7.01 -4.44 27.33
CA ARG A 428 5.59 -4.80 27.14
C ARG A 428 5.19 -4.78 25.66
N VAL A 429 5.52 -3.70 24.95
CA VAL A 429 5.21 -3.56 23.52
C VAL A 429 5.97 -4.60 22.69
N ALA A 430 7.23 -4.88 23.00
CA ALA A 430 7.98 -5.94 22.33
C ALA A 430 7.34 -7.31 22.55
N HIS A 431 6.90 -7.60 23.77
CA HIS A 431 6.17 -8.82 24.09
C HIS A 431 4.86 -8.92 23.31
N ILE A 432 4.01 -7.88 23.33
CA ILE A 432 2.76 -7.83 22.54
C ILE A 432 3.05 -8.04 21.05
N LYS A 433 4.06 -7.37 20.49
CA LYS A 433 4.44 -7.49 19.08
C LYS A 433 4.99 -8.88 18.72
N SER A 434 5.46 -9.66 19.70
CA SER A 434 5.96 -11.01 19.49
C SER A 434 4.85 -12.07 19.41
N GLN A 435 3.67 -11.75 19.96
CA GLN A 435 2.49 -12.62 19.98
C GLN A 435 1.98 -12.95 18.57
N GLN A 436 1.48 -14.17 18.39
CA GLN A 436 0.99 -14.65 17.10
C GLN A 436 -0.18 -13.82 16.57
N ALA A 437 -1.17 -13.52 17.41
CA ALA A 437 -2.31 -12.67 17.04
C ALA A 437 -1.87 -11.29 16.53
N ALA A 438 -0.88 -10.67 17.18
CA ALA A 438 -0.34 -9.37 16.76
C ALA A 438 0.43 -9.45 15.43
N LYS A 439 1.11 -10.58 15.15
CA LYS A 439 1.78 -10.84 13.86
C LYS A 439 0.77 -11.06 12.74
N ILE A 440 -0.28 -11.84 12.98
CA ILE A 440 -1.39 -12.08 12.05
C ILE A 440 -2.08 -10.76 11.71
N ARG A 441 -2.50 -9.99 12.73
CA ARG A 441 -3.13 -8.68 12.54
C ARG A 441 -2.24 -7.70 11.76
N ARG A 442 -0.93 -7.70 12.02
CA ARG A 442 0.01 -6.85 11.26
C ARG A 442 0.10 -7.25 9.78
N LYS A 443 0.15 -8.56 9.50
CA LYS A 443 0.17 -9.09 8.13
C LYS A 443 -1.11 -8.71 7.40
N TYR A 444 -2.26 -8.91 8.05
CA TYR A 444 -3.57 -8.49 7.56
C TYR A 444 -3.60 -7.00 7.21
N LEU A 445 -3.24 -6.12 8.17
CA LEU A 445 -3.23 -4.67 7.93
C LEU A 445 -2.25 -4.23 6.83
N ALA A 446 -1.12 -4.92 6.68
CA ALA A 446 -0.17 -4.65 5.60
C ALA A 446 -0.72 -5.06 4.23
N GLN A 447 -1.36 -6.23 4.14
CA GLN A 447 -2.03 -6.69 2.93
C GLN A 447 -3.21 -5.77 2.58
N HIS A 448 -4.05 -5.42 3.57
CA HIS A 448 -5.16 -4.49 3.39
C HIS A 448 -4.68 -3.13 2.86
N ARG A 449 -3.67 -2.51 3.49
CA ARG A 449 -3.08 -1.26 2.97
C ARG A 449 -2.49 -1.40 1.57
N SER A 450 -1.81 -2.52 1.28
CA SER A 450 -1.26 -2.76 -0.07
C SER A 450 -2.35 -2.91 -1.12
N ARG A 451 -3.47 -3.57 -0.78
CA ARG A 451 -4.63 -3.74 -1.67
C ARG A 451 -5.33 -2.41 -1.90
N VAL A 452 -5.58 -1.65 -0.82
CA VAL A 452 -6.12 -0.28 -0.92
C VAL A 452 -5.20 0.59 -1.76
N LYS A 453 -3.88 0.54 -1.54
CA LYS A 453 -2.91 1.29 -2.33
C LYS A 453 -2.95 0.92 -3.82
N VAL A 454 -2.90 -0.36 -4.17
CA VAL A 454 -2.98 -0.82 -5.57
C VAL A 454 -4.33 -0.46 -6.20
N HIS A 455 -5.41 -0.50 -5.43
CA HIS A 455 -6.74 -0.10 -5.89
C HIS A 455 -6.82 1.41 -6.17
N VAL A 456 -6.30 2.23 -5.25
CA VAL A 456 -6.21 3.69 -5.40
C VAL A 456 -5.31 4.04 -6.59
N GLU A 457 -4.07 3.53 -6.64
CA GLU A 457 -3.15 3.77 -7.77
C GLU A 457 -3.69 3.24 -9.09
N GLY A 458 -4.45 2.13 -9.09
CA GLY A 458 -5.10 1.60 -10.28
C GLY A 458 -6.28 2.45 -10.76
N GLY A 459 -7.02 3.09 -9.84
CA GLY A 459 -8.08 4.04 -10.15
C GLY A 459 -7.57 5.43 -10.55
N GLU A 460 -6.36 5.80 -10.11
CA GLU A 460 -5.67 7.05 -10.48
C GLU A 460 -5.05 7.01 -11.90
N GLY A 461 -4.98 5.83 -12.54
CA GLY A 461 -4.34 5.66 -13.84
C GLY A 461 -2.81 5.86 -13.80
N ILE A 462 -2.19 6.18 -14.93
CA ILE A 462 -0.74 6.45 -15.00
C ILE A 462 -0.46 7.84 -14.41
N SER A 463 -0.27 7.92 -13.09
CA SER A 463 0.02 9.20 -12.41
C SER A 463 1.49 9.64 -12.54
N TYR A 464 2.42 8.70 -12.79
CA TYR A 464 3.85 8.99 -12.95
C TYR A 464 4.58 7.92 -13.78
N GLU A 465 5.08 8.30 -14.96
CA GLU A 465 6.01 7.49 -15.78
C GLU A 465 7.22 8.31 -16.25
N PRO A 466 8.41 7.70 -16.41
CA PRO A 466 9.56 8.37 -17.00
C PRO A 466 9.25 8.78 -18.45
N GLY A 467 9.40 10.07 -18.80
CA GLY A 467 9.16 10.58 -20.15
C GLY A 467 7.79 11.23 -20.39
N MET A 468 7.02 11.52 -19.33
CA MET A 468 5.76 12.27 -19.38
C MET A 468 5.91 13.77 -19.76
N GLY A 469 6.79 14.12 -20.71
CA GLY A 469 6.99 15.50 -21.20
C GLY A 469 5.96 15.96 -22.24
N PHE A 470 6.09 17.22 -22.69
CA PHE A 470 5.25 18.01 -23.62
C PHE A 470 4.87 17.39 -24.98
N ASN A 471 5.23 16.13 -25.26
CA ASN A 471 4.95 15.44 -26.53
C ASN A 471 3.73 14.51 -26.48
N ARG A 472 2.90 14.59 -25.42
CA ARG A 472 1.53 14.08 -25.53
C ARG A 472 0.65 15.22 -26.05
N PRO A 473 -0.20 15.00 -27.07
CA PRO A 473 -1.22 15.96 -27.44
C PRO A 473 -1.99 16.32 -26.17
N VAL A 474 -2.04 17.61 -25.84
CA VAL A 474 -2.83 18.12 -24.73
C VAL A 474 -4.28 17.94 -25.15
N ASP A 475 -4.91 16.87 -24.68
CA ASP A 475 -6.36 16.78 -24.65
C ASP A 475 -6.82 17.53 -23.38
N GLU A 476 -7.44 18.70 -23.56
CA GLU A 476 -7.81 19.66 -22.50
C GLU A 476 -8.89 19.13 -21.52
N SER A 477 -9.27 17.86 -21.59
CA SER A 477 -10.36 17.26 -20.83
C SER A 477 -10.01 16.77 -19.40
N VAL A 478 -8.79 16.96 -18.89
CA VAL A 478 -8.30 16.30 -17.65
C VAL A 478 -8.45 17.16 -16.37
N ARG A 479 -9.48 18.00 -16.25
CA ARG A 479 -9.79 18.70 -14.98
C ARG A 479 -11.28 18.69 -14.62
N SER A 480 -11.77 17.55 -14.14
CA SER A 480 -12.85 17.47 -13.14
C SER A 480 -13.18 16.01 -12.83
N GLY A 481 -13.42 15.70 -11.56
CA GLY A 481 -13.75 14.34 -11.12
C GLY A 481 -15.02 13.83 -11.80
N GLY A 482 -14.88 12.74 -12.58
CA GLY A 482 -15.97 11.96 -13.16
C GLY A 482 -17.15 12.81 -13.61
N VAL A 483 -16.97 13.60 -14.68
CA VAL A 483 -18.09 14.23 -15.36
C VAL A 483 -18.87 13.13 -16.05
N VAL A 484 -20.11 12.93 -15.61
CA VAL A 484 -21.10 12.15 -16.36
C VAL A 484 -21.58 13.10 -17.45
N GLU A 485 -20.93 13.06 -18.61
CA GLU A 485 -21.33 13.82 -19.80
C GLU A 485 -22.73 13.33 -20.27
N PRO A 486 -23.61 14.22 -20.75
CA PRO A 486 -24.87 13.83 -21.34
C PRO A 486 -24.63 12.93 -22.57
N VAL A 487 -25.26 11.76 -22.59
CA VAL A 487 -25.15 10.80 -23.69
C VAL A 487 -25.96 11.31 -24.88
N VAL A 488 -25.31 11.54 -26.03
CA VAL A 488 -25.98 11.90 -27.29
C VAL A 488 -26.87 10.73 -27.74
N GLN A 489 -28.19 10.94 -27.78
CA GLN A 489 -29.17 9.92 -28.16
C GLN A 489 -29.03 9.54 -29.65
N ARG A 490 -29.10 8.23 -29.92
CA ARG A 490 -29.39 7.70 -31.27
C ARG A 490 -30.90 7.44 -31.39
N PRO A 491 -31.50 7.62 -32.57
CA PRO A 491 -32.89 7.23 -32.81
C PRO A 491 -33.11 5.75 -32.44
N VAL A 492 -34.26 5.43 -31.83
CA VAL A 492 -34.62 4.04 -31.52
C VAL A 492 -34.72 3.27 -32.86
N PRO A 493 -33.92 2.20 -33.05
CA PRO A 493 -33.98 1.36 -34.25
C PRO A 493 -35.35 0.68 -34.41
N ASP A 494 -35.61 0.09 -35.58
CA ASP A 494 -36.80 -0.76 -35.77
C ASP A 494 -36.85 -1.87 -34.69
N HIS A 495 -38.03 -2.05 -34.10
CA HIS A 495 -38.32 -2.99 -33.02
C HIS A 495 -37.95 -4.44 -33.35
N ASN A 496 -37.90 -4.81 -34.63
CA ASN A 496 -37.50 -6.14 -35.09
C ASN A 496 -35.99 -6.42 -34.96
N ASP A 497 -35.16 -5.38 -34.84
CA ASP A 497 -33.70 -5.50 -34.75
C ASP A 497 -33.15 -5.36 -33.33
N ILE A 498 -34.02 -5.24 -32.32
CA ILE A 498 -33.61 -5.08 -30.91
C ILE A 498 -33.44 -6.44 -30.23
N LYS A 499 -32.35 -6.63 -29.48
CA LYS A 499 -32.16 -7.82 -28.65
C LYS A 499 -32.61 -7.56 -27.21
N LEU A 500 -33.41 -8.46 -26.65
CA LEU A 500 -33.88 -8.41 -25.27
C LEU A 500 -32.99 -9.26 -24.37
N ILE A 501 -32.49 -8.64 -23.29
CA ILE A 501 -31.60 -9.31 -22.33
C ILE A 501 -32.11 -9.04 -20.93
N TYR A 502 -32.54 -10.09 -20.25
CA TYR A 502 -32.90 -10.08 -18.84
C TYR A 502 -31.62 -10.01 -18.03
N PHE A 503 -31.52 -9.10 -17.07
CA PHE A 503 -30.35 -8.95 -16.25
C PHE A 503 -30.72 -8.60 -14.81
N ASP A 504 -29.80 -8.92 -13.92
CA ASP A 504 -29.89 -8.58 -12.51
C ASP A 504 -28.46 -8.32 -11.98
N VAL A 505 -28.36 -7.54 -10.91
CA VAL A 505 -27.09 -7.26 -10.25
C VAL A 505 -27.22 -7.33 -8.73
N GLU A 506 -26.35 -8.12 -8.11
CA GLU A 506 -26.19 -8.07 -6.67
C GLU A 506 -25.22 -6.95 -6.30
N THR A 507 -25.51 -6.23 -5.21
CA THR A 507 -24.70 -5.10 -4.76
C THR A 507 -24.22 -5.26 -3.32
N ASP A 508 -23.15 -4.53 -2.96
CA ASP A 508 -22.63 -4.45 -1.59
C ASP A 508 -23.47 -3.58 -0.63
N GLY A 509 -24.71 -3.22 -1.01
CA GLY A 509 -25.58 -2.30 -0.28
C GLY A 509 -25.21 -0.81 -0.43
N HIS A 510 -24.12 -0.48 -1.13
CA HIS A 510 -23.71 0.89 -1.47
C HIS A 510 -23.73 1.15 -2.99
N GLY A 511 -24.41 0.27 -3.73
CA GLY A 511 -24.51 0.33 -5.19
C GLY A 511 -23.21 -0.01 -5.91
N ASN A 512 -22.28 -0.76 -5.29
CA ASN A 512 -21.18 -1.39 -6.04
C ASN A 512 -21.60 -2.81 -6.40
N ILE A 513 -21.48 -3.16 -7.67
CA ILE A 513 -21.84 -4.50 -8.17
C ILE A 513 -20.86 -5.52 -7.60
N ILE A 514 -21.39 -6.64 -7.08
CA ILE A 514 -20.65 -7.80 -6.58
C ILE A 514 -20.97 -9.08 -7.37
N GLU A 515 -22.11 -9.13 -8.04
CA GLU A 515 -22.45 -10.14 -9.04
C GLU A 515 -23.27 -9.49 -10.16
N MET A 516 -23.06 -9.95 -11.39
CA MET A 516 -23.89 -9.58 -12.53
C MET A 516 -24.32 -10.84 -13.26
N GLY A 517 -25.62 -10.97 -13.45
CA GLY A 517 -26.27 -12.07 -14.15
C GLY A 517 -27.05 -11.54 -15.34
N ALA A 518 -27.05 -12.30 -16.44
CA ALA A 518 -27.94 -12.00 -17.56
C ALA A 518 -28.33 -13.26 -18.35
N LYS A 519 -29.53 -13.22 -18.91
CA LYS A 519 -30.15 -14.24 -19.75
C LYS A 519 -30.74 -13.62 -21.00
N CYS A 520 -30.47 -14.22 -22.16
CA CYS A 520 -31.13 -13.82 -23.40
C CYS A 520 -32.46 -14.56 -23.59
N ASP A 521 -33.43 -13.87 -24.19
CA ASP A 521 -34.79 -14.35 -24.52
C ASP A 521 -34.81 -15.39 -25.66
N ASP A 522 -33.97 -15.19 -26.68
CA ASP A 522 -33.98 -16.06 -27.86
C ASP A 522 -33.19 -17.35 -27.61
N GLY A 523 -33.62 -18.45 -28.23
CA GLY A 523 -33.18 -19.86 -28.06
C GLY A 523 -31.69 -20.21 -28.12
N ASP A 524 -30.80 -19.22 -28.13
CA ASP A 524 -29.34 -19.32 -28.01
C ASP A 524 -28.87 -19.79 -26.60
N HIS A 525 -29.78 -19.92 -25.62
CA HIS A 525 -29.49 -20.28 -24.22
C HIS A 525 -28.34 -19.47 -23.58
N ALA A 526 -27.99 -18.30 -24.15
CA ALA A 526 -26.81 -17.55 -23.78
C ALA A 526 -26.99 -16.92 -22.40
N THR A 527 -26.10 -17.29 -21.47
CA THR A 527 -26.05 -16.76 -20.10
C THR A 527 -24.77 -15.99 -19.86
N PHE A 528 -24.84 -15.03 -18.95
CA PHE A 528 -23.71 -14.32 -18.40
C PHE A 528 -23.79 -14.37 -16.88
N GLN A 529 -22.70 -14.76 -16.24
CA GLN A 529 -22.55 -14.64 -14.79
C GLN A 529 -21.10 -14.34 -14.44
N LYS A 530 -20.89 -13.24 -13.73
CA LYS A 530 -19.57 -12.85 -13.24
C LYS A 530 -19.68 -12.18 -11.88
N TYR A 531 -18.67 -12.45 -11.06
CA TYR A 531 -18.55 -11.86 -9.72
C TYR A 531 -17.49 -10.76 -9.71
N ALA A 532 -17.80 -9.65 -9.08
CA ALA A 532 -16.90 -8.53 -8.86
C ALA A 532 -16.46 -8.49 -7.40
N TYR A 533 -15.16 -8.28 -7.16
CA TYR A 533 -14.67 -8.15 -5.78
C TYR A 533 -15.12 -6.80 -5.21
N PRO A 534 -15.82 -6.75 -4.05
CA PRO A 534 -16.33 -5.50 -3.50
C PRO A 534 -15.22 -4.59 -2.97
N PRO A 535 -15.37 -3.25 -3.06
CA PRO A 535 -14.39 -2.30 -2.53
C PRO A 535 -14.38 -2.26 -0.98
N LYS A 536 -15.46 -2.70 -0.34
CA LYS A 536 -15.63 -2.80 1.12
C LYS A 536 -16.04 -4.22 1.50
N ASP A 537 -15.89 -4.57 2.79
CA ASP A 537 -16.37 -5.86 3.28
C ASP A 537 -17.90 -5.96 3.13
N ILE A 538 -18.38 -7.16 2.79
CA ILE A 538 -19.81 -7.45 2.67
C ILE A 538 -20.41 -7.52 4.07
N THR A 539 -21.45 -6.73 4.33
CA THR A 539 -22.13 -6.74 5.63
C THR A 539 -22.90 -8.04 5.83
N GLU A 540 -23.17 -8.41 7.09
CA GLU A 540 -23.97 -9.60 7.40
C GLU A 540 -25.37 -9.52 6.77
N HIS A 541 -25.97 -8.34 6.69
CA HIS A 541 -27.26 -8.15 6.02
C HIS A 541 -27.18 -8.49 4.53
N VAL A 542 -26.18 -7.95 3.82
CA VAL A 542 -25.97 -8.26 2.40
C VAL A 542 -25.67 -9.76 2.22
N THR A 543 -24.86 -10.34 3.09
CA THR A 543 -24.58 -11.79 3.07
C THR A 543 -25.84 -12.63 3.22
N ARG A 544 -26.78 -12.23 4.09
CA ARG A 544 -28.05 -12.94 4.26
C ARG A 544 -28.96 -12.84 3.04
N VAL A 545 -28.89 -11.75 2.29
CA VAL A 545 -29.71 -11.55 1.10
C VAL A 545 -29.08 -12.28 -0.09
N THR A 546 -27.86 -11.92 -0.47
CA THR A 546 -27.22 -12.36 -1.72
C THR A 546 -26.50 -13.70 -1.60
N SER A 547 -26.42 -14.26 -0.39
CA SER A 547 -25.58 -15.41 -0.06
C SER A 547 -24.09 -15.22 -0.38
N LEU A 548 -23.64 -13.99 -0.67
CA LEU A 548 -22.25 -13.64 -0.93
C LEU A 548 -21.56 -13.16 0.34
N SER A 549 -20.38 -13.70 0.61
CA SER A 549 -19.56 -13.33 1.78
C SER A 549 -18.08 -13.34 1.44
N ILE A 550 -17.28 -12.64 2.24
CA ILE A 550 -15.82 -12.73 2.16
C ILE A 550 -15.34 -13.71 3.24
N ILE A 551 -14.94 -14.92 2.84
CA ILE A 551 -14.42 -15.95 3.75
C ILE A 551 -12.94 -16.13 3.45
N GLU A 552 -12.09 -15.95 4.47
CA GLU A 552 -10.62 -16.03 4.34
C GLU A 552 -9.99 -15.12 3.25
N GLY A 553 -10.72 -14.10 2.81
CA GLY A 553 -10.28 -13.15 1.77
C GLY A 553 -10.69 -13.53 0.35
N GLU A 554 -11.46 -14.60 0.18
CA GLU A 554 -12.10 -15.02 -1.08
C GLU A 554 -13.58 -14.63 -1.05
N LEU A 555 -14.12 -14.22 -2.21
CA LEU A 555 -15.55 -14.04 -2.37
C LEU A 555 -16.18 -15.43 -2.49
N CYS A 556 -17.16 -15.72 -1.65
CA CYS A 556 -17.85 -17.00 -1.58
C CYS A 556 -19.34 -16.81 -1.78
N TYR A 557 -19.95 -17.61 -2.66
CA TYR A 557 -21.39 -17.76 -2.81
C TYR A 557 -21.85 -19.03 -2.08
N LYS A 558 -22.79 -18.89 -1.14
CA LYS A 558 -23.26 -20.00 -0.28
C LYS A 558 -22.11 -20.76 0.42
N GLY A 559 -21.07 -20.02 0.82
CA GLY A 559 -19.88 -20.58 1.46
C GLY A 559 -18.84 -21.21 0.52
N ASN A 560 -19.11 -21.29 -0.79
CA ASN A 560 -18.18 -21.81 -1.78
C ASN A 560 -17.46 -20.67 -2.50
N ALA A 561 -16.13 -20.74 -2.60
CA ALA A 561 -15.33 -19.73 -3.29
C ALA A 561 -15.74 -19.60 -4.78
N VAL A 562 -15.98 -18.37 -5.23
CA VAL A 562 -16.32 -18.04 -6.62
C VAL A 562 -15.18 -17.28 -7.30
N THR A 563 -15.01 -17.52 -8.60
CA THR A 563 -14.04 -16.76 -9.40
C THR A 563 -14.55 -15.34 -9.58
N CYS A 564 -13.85 -14.37 -8.99
CA CYS A 564 -14.17 -12.95 -9.11
C CYS A 564 -13.08 -12.16 -9.84
N SER A 565 -13.44 -11.01 -10.38
CA SER A 565 -12.53 -10.09 -11.09
C SER A 565 -12.77 -8.65 -10.63
N SER A 566 -12.01 -7.69 -11.17
CA SER A 566 -12.31 -6.27 -10.91
C SER A 566 -13.64 -5.88 -11.54
N LEU A 567 -14.32 -4.88 -10.98
CA LEU A 567 -15.58 -4.36 -11.54
C LEU A 567 -15.41 -3.96 -13.02
N PHE A 568 -14.30 -3.29 -13.37
CA PHE A 568 -13.95 -2.97 -14.75
C PHE A 568 -13.88 -4.20 -15.66
N ALA A 569 -13.26 -5.29 -15.19
CA ALA A 569 -13.16 -6.53 -15.97
C ALA A 569 -14.52 -7.23 -16.11
N VAL A 570 -15.37 -7.16 -15.09
CA VAL A 570 -16.74 -7.69 -15.12
C VAL A 570 -17.58 -6.91 -16.13
N ILE A 571 -17.59 -5.58 -16.08
CA ILE A 571 -18.33 -4.72 -17.02
C ILE A 571 -17.83 -4.92 -18.46
N ASN A 572 -16.52 -4.97 -18.69
CA ASN A 572 -16.00 -5.25 -20.03
C ASN A 572 -16.37 -6.65 -20.52
N SER A 573 -16.36 -7.65 -19.64
CA SER A 573 -16.83 -9.01 -20.00
C SER A 573 -18.33 -9.00 -20.35
N PHE A 574 -19.11 -8.17 -19.66
CA PHE A 574 -20.52 -7.96 -19.98
C PHE A 574 -20.68 -7.31 -21.35
N PHE A 575 -19.93 -6.24 -21.66
CA PHE A 575 -19.93 -5.65 -23.01
C PHE A 575 -19.50 -6.63 -24.10
N VAL A 576 -18.51 -7.48 -23.83
CA VAL A 576 -18.13 -8.57 -24.75
C VAL A 576 -19.27 -9.56 -24.95
N PHE A 577 -20.02 -9.90 -23.89
CA PHE A 577 -21.22 -10.72 -24.00
C PHE A 577 -22.31 -10.03 -24.84
N LEU A 578 -22.60 -8.76 -24.56
CA LEU A 578 -23.59 -7.96 -25.29
C LEU A 578 -23.24 -7.84 -26.79
N ARG A 579 -21.97 -7.62 -27.15
CA ARG A 579 -21.53 -7.49 -28.54
C ARG A 579 -21.76 -8.74 -29.38
N LYS A 580 -21.87 -9.94 -28.78
CA LYS A 580 -22.10 -11.20 -29.52
C LYS A 580 -23.41 -11.21 -30.30
N PHE A 581 -24.38 -10.39 -29.89
CA PHE A 581 -25.68 -10.37 -30.53
C PHE A 581 -25.74 -9.49 -31.77
N GLU A 582 -24.70 -8.65 -32.01
CA GLU A 582 -24.56 -7.78 -33.19
C GLU A 582 -25.80 -6.92 -33.46
N LYS A 583 -26.56 -6.60 -32.40
CA LYS A 583 -27.84 -5.90 -32.44
C LYS A 583 -27.92 -4.89 -31.30
N PRO A 584 -28.68 -3.78 -31.46
CA PRO A 584 -29.03 -2.88 -30.37
C PRO A 584 -29.76 -3.60 -29.22
N ILE A 585 -29.44 -3.27 -27.97
CA ILE A 585 -29.89 -4.05 -26.81
C ILE A 585 -30.84 -3.25 -25.93
N VAL A 586 -31.85 -3.93 -25.39
CA VAL A 586 -32.67 -3.46 -24.28
C VAL A 586 -32.49 -4.41 -23.10
N LEU A 587 -32.17 -3.83 -21.94
CA LEU A 587 -31.97 -4.57 -20.70
C LEU A 587 -33.27 -4.63 -19.89
N ILE A 588 -33.68 -5.81 -19.46
CA ILE A 588 -34.93 -6.04 -18.73
C ILE A 588 -34.60 -6.44 -17.30
N ALA A 589 -35.18 -5.74 -16.33
CA ALA A 589 -35.02 -6.05 -14.91
C ALA A 589 -36.35 -5.88 -14.17
N HIS A 590 -36.45 -6.49 -12.98
CA HIS A 590 -37.60 -6.33 -12.11
C HIS A 590 -37.27 -5.31 -11.03
N HIS A 591 -37.92 -4.13 -11.07
CA HIS A 591 -37.49 -2.94 -10.32
C HIS A 591 -36.18 -2.34 -10.87
N ALA A 592 -36.12 -2.22 -12.20
CA ALA A 592 -34.93 -1.89 -13.00
C ALA A 592 -34.19 -0.62 -12.57
N HIS A 593 -34.82 0.30 -11.85
CA HIS A 593 -34.14 1.49 -11.31
C HIS A 593 -32.93 1.14 -10.45
N SER A 594 -33.00 0.07 -9.64
CA SER A 594 -31.87 -0.35 -8.80
C SER A 594 -30.71 -0.87 -9.66
N ASP A 595 -31.01 -1.75 -10.61
CA ASP A 595 -30.00 -2.46 -11.40
C ASP A 595 -29.37 -1.56 -12.45
N ALA A 596 -30.19 -0.74 -13.12
CA ALA A 596 -29.72 0.31 -14.01
C ALA A 596 -28.85 1.32 -13.25
N TYR A 597 -29.22 1.70 -12.02
CA TYR A 597 -28.40 2.59 -11.19
C TYR A 597 -27.01 2.02 -10.95
N ALA A 598 -26.93 0.76 -10.52
CA ALA A 598 -25.67 0.12 -10.21
C ALA A 598 -24.79 -0.06 -11.46
N LEU A 599 -25.38 -0.43 -12.60
CA LEU A 599 -24.67 -0.56 -13.88
C LEU A 599 -24.14 0.78 -14.38
N ILE A 600 -24.98 1.83 -14.41
CA ILE A 600 -24.60 3.17 -14.89
C ILE A 600 -23.53 3.77 -13.99
N LYS A 601 -23.67 3.66 -12.67
CA LYS A 601 -22.64 4.09 -11.71
C LYS A 601 -21.33 3.35 -11.96
N GLY A 602 -21.37 2.02 -12.09
CA GLY A 602 -20.19 1.22 -12.38
C GLY A 602 -19.51 1.62 -13.69
N CYS A 603 -20.27 1.92 -14.74
CA CYS A 603 -19.73 2.41 -16.01
C CYS A 603 -19.15 3.83 -15.89
N ALA A 604 -19.81 4.73 -15.16
CA ALA A 604 -19.36 6.09 -14.93
C ALA A 604 -18.01 6.14 -14.20
N ASP A 605 -17.84 5.29 -13.18
CA ASP A 605 -16.59 5.18 -12.40
C ASP A 605 -15.36 4.81 -13.26
N PHE A 606 -15.57 4.26 -14.46
CA PHE A 606 -14.52 3.87 -15.40
C PHE A 606 -14.61 4.52 -16.78
N TYR A 607 -15.39 5.61 -16.93
CA TYR A 607 -15.58 6.31 -18.21
C TYR A 607 -16.13 5.41 -19.35
N LEU A 608 -16.93 4.40 -18.99
CA LEU A 608 -17.50 3.41 -19.91
C LEU A 608 -18.93 3.73 -20.36
N LEU A 609 -19.50 4.87 -19.96
CA LEU A 609 -20.85 5.27 -20.38
C LEU A 609 -21.02 5.37 -21.91
N PRO A 610 -20.06 5.92 -22.69
CA PRO A 610 -20.16 5.92 -24.14
C PRO A 610 -20.24 4.50 -24.73
N SER A 611 -19.46 3.56 -24.20
CA SER A 611 -19.51 2.15 -24.62
C SER A 611 -20.81 1.47 -24.22
N LEU A 612 -21.39 1.81 -23.07
CA LEU A 612 -22.72 1.33 -22.69
C LEU A 612 -23.78 1.87 -23.66
N ALA A 613 -23.73 3.16 -24.00
CA ALA A 613 -24.67 3.82 -24.90
C ALA A 613 -24.56 3.35 -26.36
N GLU A 614 -23.39 2.85 -26.77
CA GLU A 614 -23.21 2.22 -28.07
C GLU A 614 -23.99 0.89 -28.19
N LEU A 615 -24.10 0.16 -27.08
CA LEU A 615 -24.67 -1.20 -27.04
C LEU A 615 -26.13 -1.21 -26.58
N VAL A 616 -26.47 -0.40 -25.57
CA VAL A 616 -27.73 -0.46 -24.83
C VAL A 616 -28.56 0.79 -25.09
N ILE A 617 -29.75 0.60 -25.67
CA ILE A 617 -30.74 1.66 -25.93
C ILE A 617 -31.34 2.17 -24.62
N GLY A 618 -31.71 1.24 -23.73
CA GLY A 618 -32.42 1.55 -22.51
C GLY A 618 -32.81 0.32 -21.71
N PHE A 619 -33.70 0.53 -20.75
CA PHE A 619 -34.14 -0.47 -19.79
C PHE A 619 -35.66 -0.62 -19.79
N VAL A 620 -36.14 -1.80 -19.45
CA VAL A 620 -37.56 -2.07 -19.16
C VAL A 620 -37.70 -2.50 -17.71
N ASP A 621 -38.58 -1.83 -16.97
CA ASP A 621 -38.99 -2.25 -15.63
C ASP A 621 -40.25 -3.12 -15.72
N THR A 622 -40.15 -4.38 -15.31
CA THR A 622 -41.28 -5.32 -15.33
C THR A 622 -42.26 -5.12 -14.18
N LEU A 623 -41.89 -4.40 -13.11
CA LEU A 623 -42.76 -4.21 -11.95
C LEU A 623 -44.08 -3.48 -12.30
N PRO A 624 -44.08 -2.37 -13.06
CA PRO A 624 -45.31 -1.74 -13.54
C PRO A 624 -46.13 -2.64 -14.48
N LEU A 625 -45.48 -3.47 -15.29
CA LEU A 625 -46.14 -4.41 -16.21
C LEU A 625 -46.90 -5.47 -15.41
N PHE A 626 -46.26 -6.11 -14.43
CA PHE A 626 -46.89 -7.11 -13.58
C PHE A 626 -48.03 -6.54 -12.73
N LYS A 627 -47.92 -5.29 -12.26
CA LYS A 627 -49.01 -4.60 -11.54
C LYS A 627 -50.26 -4.39 -12.38
N LYS A 628 -50.13 -4.34 -13.72
CA LYS A 628 -51.23 -4.15 -14.67
C LYS A 628 -51.61 -5.46 -15.38
N ASN A 629 -50.96 -6.56 -15.07
CA ASN A 629 -51.17 -7.81 -15.79
C ASN A 629 -52.56 -8.38 -15.46
N PRO A 630 -53.38 -8.72 -16.48
CA PRO A 630 -54.76 -9.14 -16.28
C PRO A 630 -54.89 -10.45 -15.51
N VAL A 631 -53.93 -11.37 -15.62
CA VAL A 631 -53.93 -12.65 -14.87
C VAL A 631 -53.80 -12.38 -13.38
N ILE A 632 -52.80 -11.58 -12.98
CA ILE A 632 -52.56 -11.23 -11.57
C ILE A 632 -53.74 -10.43 -10.99
N LEU A 633 -54.30 -9.50 -11.77
CA LEU A 633 -55.44 -8.69 -11.33
C LEU A 633 -56.72 -9.51 -11.18
N ALA A 634 -56.98 -10.48 -12.06
CA ALA A 634 -58.14 -11.37 -11.95
C ALA A 634 -58.05 -12.25 -10.68
N GLU A 635 -56.89 -12.83 -10.40
CA GLU A 635 -56.66 -13.61 -9.17
C GLU A 635 -56.78 -12.74 -7.92
N ALA A 636 -56.21 -11.54 -7.94
CA ALA A 636 -56.33 -10.57 -6.84
C ALA A 636 -57.79 -10.22 -6.50
N LEU A 637 -58.63 -10.06 -7.53
CA LEU A 637 -60.06 -9.79 -7.37
C LEU A 637 -60.82 -11.01 -6.83
N ALA A 638 -60.44 -12.22 -7.24
CA ALA A 638 -61.01 -13.45 -6.70
C ALA A 638 -60.63 -13.66 -5.22
N GLU A 639 -59.37 -13.41 -4.84
CA GLU A 639 -58.87 -13.54 -3.46
C GLU A 639 -59.45 -12.46 -2.52
N GLN A 640 -59.71 -11.23 -3.01
CA GLN A 640 -60.36 -10.16 -2.22
C GLN A 640 -61.83 -10.42 -1.87
N SER A 641 -62.48 -11.40 -2.51
CA SER A 641 -63.85 -11.81 -2.20
C SER A 641 -63.95 -12.72 -0.95
N LEU A 642 -62.82 -13.30 -0.51
CA LEU A 642 -62.67 -13.88 0.82
C LEU A 642 -62.14 -12.79 1.79
N GLU A 643 -62.68 -12.71 3.00
CA GLU A 643 -62.56 -11.62 4.01
C GLU A 643 -61.13 -11.12 4.40
N ASN A 644 -60.05 -11.58 3.77
CA ASN A 644 -58.69 -11.14 4.07
C ASN A 644 -58.17 -10.10 3.07
N LYS A 645 -58.09 -8.84 3.50
CA LYS A 645 -57.33 -7.76 2.81
C LYS A 645 -55.81 -8.00 2.89
N MET A 646 -55.29 -9.09 2.32
CA MET A 646 -53.85 -9.24 2.12
C MET A 646 -53.38 -8.27 1.03
N LYS A 647 -52.38 -7.45 1.34
CA LYS A 647 -51.74 -6.55 0.37
C LYS A 647 -50.92 -7.42 -0.60
N LEU A 648 -51.31 -7.44 -1.88
CA LEU A 648 -50.58 -8.18 -2.91
C LEU A 648 -49.12 -7.73 -2.98
N SER A 649 -48.20 -8.67 -2.83
CA SER A 649 -46.78 -8.47 -3.04
C SER A 649 -46.43 -8.74 -4.50
N PHE A 650 -45.76 -7.79 -5.13
CA PHE A 650 -45.28 -7.88 -6.51
C PHE A 650 -43.77 -8.13 -6.58
N SER A 651 -43.13 -8.54 -5.48
CA SER A 651 -41.72 -8.94 -5.53
C SER A 651 -41.55 -10.15 -6.44
N GLN A 652 -40.46 -10.19 -7.21
CA GLN A 652 -40.16 -11.29 -8.13
C GLN A 652 -40.32 -12.68 -7.49
N SER A 653 -39.77 -12.92 -6.30
CA SER A 653 -39.86 -14.21 -5.61
C SER A 653 -41.29 -14.64 -5.26
N THR A 654 -42.14 -13.69 -4.87
CA THR A 654 -43.57 -13.97 -4.61
C THR A 654 -44.28 -14.35 -5.90
N LEU A 655 -44.07 -13.59 -6.99
CA LEU A 655 -44.69 -13.90 -8.28
C LEU A 655 -44.17 -15.23 -8.85
N ALA A 656 -42.87 -15.46 -8.77
CA ALA A 656 -42.23 -16.70 -9.21
C ALA A 656 -42.77 -17.93 -8.46
N SER A 657 -42.97 -17.85 -7.15
CA SER A 657 -43.56 -18.95 -6.37
C SER A 657 -44.99 -19.32 -6.79
N LYS A 658 -45.72 -18.41 -7.42
CA LYS A 658 -47.08 -18.64 -7.91
C LYS A 658 -47.11 -19.16 -9.35
N TYR A 659 -46.32 -18.55 -10.24
CA TYR A 659 -46.47 -18.74 -11.69
C TYR A 659 -45.32 -19.50 -12.36
N VAL A 660 -44.17 -19.67 -11.70
CA VAL A 660 -43.00 -20.34 -12.30
C VAL A 660 -42.87 -21.76 -11.75
N PRO A 661 -42.99 -22.81 -12.60
CA PRO A 661 -42.78 -24.18 -12.18
C PRO A 661 -41.36 -24.42 -11.64
N ASN A 662 -41.22 -25.22 -10.58
CA ASN A 662 -39.94 -25.59 -9.97
C ASN A 662 -39.12 -24.39 -9.42
N PHE A 663 -39.75 -23.26 -9.09
CA PHE A 663 -39.07 -22.15 -8.44
C PHE A 663 -38.47 -22.57 -7.08
N ARG A 664 -37.15 -22.41 -6.95
CA ARG A 664 -36.38 -22.63 -5.72
C ARG A 664 -36.12 -21.30 -5.02
N LEU A 665 -36.82 -21.08 -3.91
CA LEU A 665 -36.65 -19.87 -3.09
C LEU A 665 -35.24 -19.71 -2.52
N GLU A 666 -34.55 -20.83 -2.25
CA GLU A 666 -33.18 -20.84 -1.72
C GLU A 666 -32.12 -20.35 -2.71
N ASP A 667 -32.42 -20.33 -4.02
CA ASP A 667 -31.54 -19.80 -5.06
C ASP A 667 -31.87 -18.37 -5.46
N ALA A 668 -32.98 -17.81 -4.96
CA ALA A 668 -33.31 -16.40 -5.14
C ALA A 668 -32.19 -15.51 -4.57
N HIS A 669 -32.01 -14.32 -5.14
CA HIS A 669 -30.89 -13.41 -4.82
C HIS A 669 -29.53 -13.92 -5.32
N GLY A 670 -29.55 -14.66 -6.43
CA GLY A 670 -28.40 -14.89 -7.29
C GLY A 670 -28.70 -14.31 -8.66
N ALA A 671 -27.90 -13.33 -9.11
CA ALA A 671 -28.26 -12.48 -10.25
C ALA A 671 -28.61 -13.25 -11.54
N LEU A 672 -27.88 -14.33 -11.86
CA LEU A 672 -28.20 -15.13 -13.05
C LEU A 672 -29.54 -15.87 -12.89
N TYR A 673 -29.77 -16.47 -11.72
CA TYR A 673 -31.00 -17.21 -11.44
C TYR A 673 -32.20 -16.27 -11.47
N ASP A 674 -32.10 -15.09 -10.85
CA ASP A 674 -33.17 -14.09 -10.86
C ASP A 674 -33.47 -13.56 -12.27
N SER A 675 -32.44 -13.46 -13.13
CA SER A 675 -32.63 -13.15 -14.56
C SER A 675 -33.38 -14.26 -15.32
N GLU A 676 -33.07 -15.53 -15.04
CA GLU A 676 -33.75 -16.68 -15.65
C GLU A 676 -35.19 -16.83 -15.19
N ILE A 677 -35.45 -16.59 -13.89
CA ILE A 677 -36.78 -16.58 -13.32
C ILE A 677 -37.60 -15.43 -13.87
N LEU A 678 -37.00 -14.25 -14.09
CA LEU A 678 -37.71 -13.13 -14.70
C LEU A 678 -38.19 -13.43 -16.12
N LEU A 679 -37.34 -14.06 -16.93
CA LEU A 679 -37.72 -14.52 -18.27
C LEU A 679 -38.88 -15.51 -18.20
N GLN A 680 -38.77 -16.55 -17.36
CA GLN A 680 -39.83 -17.54 -17.17
C GLN A 680 -41.14 -16.91 -16.68
N LEU A 681 -41.05 -15.92 -15.79
CA LEU A 681 -42.20 -15.21 -15.26
C LEU A 681 -42.88 -14.36 -16.34
N CYS A 682 -42.10 -13.68 -17.20
CA CYS A 682 -42.65 -12.99 -18.37
C CYS A 682 -43.37 -13.96 -19.31
N THR A 683 -42.81 -15.14 -19.56
CA THR A 683 -43.45 -16.18 -20.38
C THR A 683 -44.74 -16.69 -19.71
N ALA A 684 -44.71 -17.00 -18.41
CA ALA A 684 -45.86 -17.55 -17.68
C ALA A 684 -47.02 -16.56 -17.56
N LEU A 685 -46.72 -15.26 -17.52
CA LEU A 685 -47.72 -14.18 -17.44
C LEU A 685 -48.11 -13.59 -18.79
N ASP A 686 -47.68 -14.21 -19.88
CA ASP A 686 -47.94 -13.77 -21.26
C ASP A 686 -47.55 -12.30 -21.50
N VAL A 687 -46.42 -11.87 -20.93
CA VAL A 687 -45.85 -10.55 -21.21
C VAL A 687 -45.14 -10.63 -22.56
N THR A 688 -45.75 -10.04 -23.58
CA THR A 688 -45.26 -10.16 -24.94
C THR A 688 -44.03 -9.29 -25.19
N ARG A 689 -43.26 -9.63 -26.22
CA ARG A 689 -42.17 -8.79 -26.73
C ARG A 689 -42.64 -7.35 -27.01
N GLN A 690 -43.85 -7.17 -27.53
CA GLN A 690 -44.42 -5.86 -27.82
C GLN A 690 -44.70 -5.05 -26.55
N ASP A 691 -45.13 -5.70 -25.47
CA ASP A 691 -45.33 -5.05 -24.17
C ASP A 691 -44.00 -4.53 -23.60
N LEU A 692 -42.93 -5.32 -23.73
CA LEU A 692 -41.60 -4.92 -23.29
C LEU A 692 -41.07 -3.73 -24.10
N LEU A 693 -41.15 -3.82 -25.43
CA LEU A 693 -40.64 -2.77 -26.33
C LEU A 693 -41.41 -1.44 -26.23
N SER A 694 -42.71 -1.49 -25.91
CA SER A 694 -43.52 -0.28 -25.69
C SER A 694 -43.27 0.40 -24.34
N ASN A 695 -42.54 -0.24 -23.42
CA ASN A 695 -42.24 0.27 -22.07
C ASN A 695 -40.74 0.55 -21.85
N ILE A 696 -39.97 0.75 -22.93
CA ILE A 696 -38.56 1.12 -22.84
C ILE A 696 -38.41 2.52 -22.23
N THR A 697 -37.60 2.62 -21.18
CA THR A 697 -37.05 3.87 -20.68
C THR A 697 -35.62 4.02 -21.20
N LEU A 698 -35.35 5.09 -21.94
CA LEU A 698 -34.04 5.31 -22.56
C LEU A 698 -32.91 5.41 -21.53
N LEU A 699 -31.72 4.95 -21.90
CA LEU A 699 -30.51 5.04 -21.06
C LEU A 699 -30.27 6.48 -20.56
N SER A 700 -30.48 7.47 -21.43
CA SER A 700 -30.27 8.89 -21.09
C SER A 700 -31.13 9.33 -19.90
N HIS A 701 -32.37 8.85 -19.79
CA HIS A 701 -33.25 9.19 -18.66
C HIS A 701 -32.67 8.72 -17.33
N PHE A 702 -32.06 7.52 -17.31
CA PHE A 702 -31.40 7.04 -16.11
C PHE A 702 -30.12 7.81 -15.81
N VAL A 703 -29.34 8.16 -16.83
CA VAL A 703 -28.13 8.99 -16.69
C VAL A 703 -28.48 10.36 -16.13
N ASP A 704 -29.48 11.04 -16.69
CA ASP A 704 -29.97 12.34 -16.21
C ASP A 704 -30.42 12.24 -14.75
N ARG A 705 -31.13 11.17 -14.40
CA ARG A 705 -31.57 10.95 -13.02
C ARG A 705 -30.40 10.75 -12.05
N GLN A 706 -29.31 10.11 -12.47
CA GLN A 706 -28.09 10.00 -11.64
C GLN A 706 -27.48 11.37 -11.35
N VAL A 707 -27.39 12.20 -12.39
CA VAL A 707 -26.87 13.57 -12.28
C VAL A 707 -27.74 14.35 -11.29
N GLU A 708 -29.07 14.28 -11.42
CA GLU A 708 -30.00 14.91 -10.48
C GLU A 708 -29.81 14.44 -9.03
N LEU A 709 -29.68 13.13 -8.79
CA LEU A 709 -29.46 12.58 -7.45
C LEU A 709 -28.11 12.99 -6.86
N ARG A 710 -27.05 13.06 -7.69
CA ARG A 710 -25.73 13.56 -7.30
C ARG A 710 -25.80 15.03 -6.93
N ASN A 711 -26.39 15.85 -7.79
CA ASN A 711 -26.58 17.28 -7.57
C ASN A 711 -27.37 17.52 -6.28
N LYS A 712 -28.48 16.79 -6.08
CA LYS A 712 -29.24 16.82 -4.83
C LYS A 712 -28.35 16.61 -3.62
N LYS A 713 -27.52 15.58 -3.63
CA LYS A 713 -26.62 15.26 -2.51
C LYS A 713 -25.58 16.36 -2.24
N ILE A 714 -25.07 17.00 -3.29
CA ILE A 714 -24.03 18.04 -3.21
C ILE A 714 -24.62 19.37 -2.75
N PHE A 715 -25.72 19.81 -3.37
CA PHE A 715 -26.25 21.17 -3.21
C PHE A 715 -27.32 21.31 -2.12
N SER A 716 -28.01 20.21 -1.73
CA SER A 716 -29.06 20.27 -0.70
C SER A 716 -28.59 20.84 0.65
N PRO A 717 -27.38 20.52 1.17
CA PRO A 717 -26.90 21.10 2.42
C PRO A 717 -26.79 22.63 2.37
N GLY A 718 -26.29 23.19 1.27
CA GLY A 718 -26.17 24.64 1.08
C GLY A 718 -27.52 25.33 0.95
N LEU A 719 -28.50 24.69 0.29
CA LEU A 719 -29.85 25.24 0.13
C LEU A 719 -30.74 25.06 1.37
N ALA A 720 -30.31 24.30 2.38
CA ALA A 720 -31.09 24.07 3.60
C ALA A 720 -31.40 25.37 4.37
N VAL A 721 -30.54 26.38 4.24
CA VAL A 721 -30.71 27.71 4.86
C VAL A 721 -31.91 28.49 4.30
N MET A 722 -32.40 28.13 3.10
CA MET A 722 -33.58 28.74 2.51
C MET A 722 -34.89 28.18 3.08
N VAL A 723 -34.85 27.05 3.79
CA VAL A 723 -36.07 26.41 4.30
C VAL A 723 -36.70 27.29 5.38
N GLY A 724 -37.93 27.72 5.14
CA GLY A 724 -38.62 28.70 5.97
C GLY A 724 -40.08 28.89 5.55
N PRO A 725 -40.76 29.93 6.07
CA PRO A 725 -42.13 30.23 5.66
C PRO A 725 -42.25 30.37 4.14
N GLY A 726 -43.04 29.49 3.50
CA GLY A 726 -43.23 29.48 2.04
C GLY A 726 -42.21 28.67 1.22
N ILE A 727 -41.06 28.29 1.79
CA ILE A 727 -40.03 27.47 1.11
C ILE A 727 -39.90 26.11 1.82
N SER A 728 -40.38 25.06 1.17
CA SER A 728 -40.32 23.70 1.70
C SER A 728 -38.98 23.01 1.41
N LYS A 729 -38.62 22.00 2.21
CA LYS A 729 -37.49 21.10 1.92
C LYS A 729 -37.56 20.47 0.53
N MET A 730 -38.76 20.10 0.07
CA MET A 730 -38.95 19.54 -1.27
C MET A 730 -38.63 20.57 -2.38
N THR A 731 -38.92 21.85 -2.15
CA THR A 731 -38.56 22.93 -3.06
C THR A 731 -37.05 23.05 -3.19
N THR A 732 -36.33 23.10 -2.07
CA THR A 732 -34.87 23.22 -2.07
C THR A 732 -34.19 21.99 -2.64
N GLU A 733 -34.74 20.80 -2.41
CA GLU A 733 -34.25 19.56 -3.04
C GLU A 733 -34.38 19.56 -4.57
N LYS A 734 -35.47 20.09 -5.14
CA LYS A 734 -35.62 20.19 -6.61
C LYS A 734 -34.69 21.21 -7.25
N ILE A 735 -34.44 22.32 -6.55
CA ILE A 735 -33.41 23.30 -6.95
C ILE A 735 -32.03 22.64 -6.92
N ALA A 736 -31.75 21.87 -5.87
CA ALA A 736 -30.52 21.11 -5.73
C ALA A 736 -30.35 20.08 -6.85
N GLU A 737 -31.42 19.35 -7.25
CA GLU A 737 -31.39 18.37 -8.34
C GLU A 737 -30.94 18.99 -9.68
N LYS A 738 -31.25 20.26 -9.95
CA LYS A 738 -30.79 21.00 -11.13
C LYS A 738 -29.42 21.67 -10.98
N GLY A 739 -28.75 21.50 -9.83
CA GLY A 739 -27.36 21.92 -9.66
C GLY A 739 -27.16 23.38 -9.22
N PHE A 740 -28.19 24.04 -8.69
CA PHE A 740 -28.10 25.45 -8.28
C PHE A 740 -27.65 25.61 -6.82
N THR A 741 -26.77 26.57 -6.56
CA THR A 741 -26.48 27.12 -5.23
C THR A 741 -27.37 28.34 -4.94
N VAL A 742 -27.33 28.88 -3.72
CA VAL A 742 -28.04 30.14 -3.39
C VAL A 742 -27.50 31.29 -4.24
N GLY A 743 -26.17 31.45 -4.33
CA GLY A 743 -25.52 32.46 -5.17
C GLY A 743 -25.87 32.33 -6.65
N ALA A 744 -25.81 31.12 -7.22
CA ALA A 744 -26.17 30.88 -8.62
C ALA A 744 -27.65 31.18 -8.91
N LEU A 745 -28.54 30.92 -7.95
CA LEU A 745 -29.95 31.22 -8.06
C LEU A 745 -30.20 32.74 -7.96
N ALA A 746 -29.48 33.43 -7.10
CA ALA A 746 -29.52 34.88 -6.94
C ALA A 746 -28.99 35.60 -8.19
N GLN A 747 -27.87 35.12 -8.75
CA GLN A 747 -27.33 35.66 -10.00
C GLN A 747 -28.29 35.43 -11.16
N LYS A 748 -28.89 34.23 -11.27
CA LYS A 748 -29.90 33.96 -12.30
C LYS A 748 -31.09 34.92 -12.19
N LEU A 749 -31.51 35.29 -10.97
CA LEU A 749 -32.55 36.29 -10.75
C LEU A 749 -32.14 37.69 -11.22
N LEU A 750 -30.87 38.08 -11.00
CA LEU A 750 -30.31 39.35 -11.49
C LEU A 750 -30.26 39.38 -13.03
N ASP A 751 -29.77 38.31 -13.64
CA ASP A 751 -29.55 38.23 -15.09
C ASP A 751 -30.88 38.16 -15.87
N ASP A 752 -31.82 37.33 -15.40
CA ASP A 752 -33.09 37.11 -16.10
C ASP A 752 -34.14 38.18 -15.76
N GLY A 753 -33.99 38.86 -14.62
CA GLY A 753 -35.05 39.66 -14.01
C GLY A 753 -36.20 38.80 -13.47
N GLN A 754 -37.09 39.41 -12.67
CA GLN A 754 -38.13 38.68 -11.92
C GLN A 754 -39.09 37.90 -12.81
N GLU A 755 -39.51 38.44 -13.96
CA GLU A 755 -40.51 37.80 -14.83
C GLU A 755 -39.98 36.52 -15.49
N ARG A 756 -38.77 36.55 -16.07
CA ARG A 756 -38.18 35.38 -16.72
C ARG A 756 -37.73 34.33 -15.71
N PHE A 757 -37.20 34.76 -14.56
CA PHE A 757 -36.90 33.87 -13.44
C PHE A 757 -38.18 33.16 -12.95
N ALA A 758 -39.29 33.88 -12.82
CA ALA A 758 -40.57 33.32 -12.42
C ALA A 758 -41.11 32.26 -13.39
N GLN A 759 -40.89 32.44 -14.69
CA GLN A 759 -41.26 31.44 -15.69
C GLN A 759 -40.39 30.18 -15.56
N TRP A 760 -39.07 30.35 -15.53
CA TRP A 760 -38.13 29.24 -15.37
C TRP A 760 -38.36 28.45 -14.07
N PHE A 761 -38.60 29.13 -12.95
CA PHE A 761 -38.80 28.48 -11.66
C PHE A 761 -40.13 27.72 -11.58
N LYS A 762 -41.16 28.14 -12.33
CA LYS A 762 -42.41 27.37 -12.43
C LYS A 762 -42.17 26.04 -13.13
N ASP A 763 -41.37 26.03 -14.19
CA ASP A 763 -41.00 24.81 -14.92
C ASP A 763 -40.15 23.86 -14.03
N LEU A 764 -39.39 24.43 -13.08
CA LEU A 764 -38.58 23.69 -12.11
C LEU A 764 -39.42 22.95 -11.04
N ASN A 765 -40.45 23.60 -10.49
CA ASN A 765 -41.08 23.13 -9.24
C ASN A 765 -42.61 22.93 -9.32
N ASN A 766 -43.28 23.26 -10.43
CA ASN A 766 -44.74 23.16 -10.63
C ASN A 766 -45.61 23.84 -9.54
N ARG A 767 -45.03 24.52 -8.55
CA ARG A 767 -45.72 25.11 -7.39
C ARG A 767 -45.56 26.62 -7.35
N LYS A 768 -46.64 27.34 -7.68
CA LYS A 768 -46.68 28.81 -7.69
C LYS A 768 -46.44 29.45 -6.31
N THR A 769 -46.79 28.76 -5.22
CA THR A 769 -46.73 29.33 -3.86
C THR A 769 -45.30 29.49 -3.32
N ALA A 770 -44.34 28.69 -3.79
CA ALA A 770 -42.95 28.79 -3.35
C ALA A 770 -42.18 29.89 -4.08
N LEU A 771 -42.65 30.32 -5.26
CA LEU A 771 -41.95 31.27 -6.11
C LEU A 771 -41.74 32.63 -5.43
N VAL A 772 -42.82 33.19 -4.85
CA VAL A 772 -42.77 34.51 -4.19
C VAL A 772 -41.78 34.47 -3.03
N ALA A 773 -41.88 33.46 -2.17
CA ALA A 773 -40.98 33.30 -1.02
C ALA A 773 -39.52 33.11 -1.44
N VAL A 774 -39.25 32.41 -2.56
CA VAL A 774 -37.90 32.24 -3.10
C VAL A 774 -37.35 33.56 -3.64
N ILE A 775 -38.14 34.33 -4.40
CA ILE A 775 -37.71 35.65 -4.89
C ILE A 775 -37.41 36.58 -3.72
N ASP A 776 -38.31 36.67 -2.74
CA ASP A 776 -38.12 37.52 -1.55
C ASP A 776 -36.85 37.14 -0.78
N TYR A 777 -36.58 35.85 -0.62
CA TYR A 777 -35.36 35.35 0.02
C TYR A 777 -34.11 35.77 -0.75
N LEU A 778 -34.09 35.61 -2.07
CA LEU A 778 -32.92 35.92 -2.90
C LEU A 778 -32.66 37.42 -2.96
N CYS A 779 -33.70 38.26 -3.03
CA CYS A 779 -33.56 39.72 -2.91
C CYS A 779 -32.91 40.12 -1.58
N ALA A 780 -33.40 39.58 -0.45
CA ALA A 780 -32.83 39.85 0.86
C ALA A 780 -31.39 39.33 1.00
N TRP A 781 -31.09 38.19 0.38
CA TRP A 781 -29.74 37.61 0.35
C TRP A 781 -28.77 38.48 -0.47
N LEU A 782 -29.19 38.99 -1.63
CA LEU A 782 -28.40 39.92 -2.44
C LEU A 782 -28.11 41.23 -1.69
N ASP A 783 -29.09 41.79 -0.99
CA ASP A 783 -28.92 43.02 -0.20
C ASP A 783 -27.88 42.87 0.92
N LEU A 784 -27.79 41.67 1.52
CA LEU A 784 -26.85 41.35 2.60
C LEU A 784 -25.43 41.09 2.10
N ASN A 785 -25.26 40.63 0.86
CA ASN A 785 -23.96 40.23 0.29
C ASN A 785 -23.49 41.16 -0.84
N LYS A 786 -24.07 42.35 -0.96
CA LYS A 786 -23.79 43.35 -2.02
C LYS A 786 -22.34 43.86 -2.07
N ASP A 787 -21.59 43.69 -0.98
CA ASP A 787 -20.20 44.18 -0.83
C ASP A 787 -19.15 43.07 -1.07
N ASP A 788 -19.56 41.81 -1.32
CA ASP A 788 -18.64 40.71 -1.62
C ASP A 788 -18.29 40.65 -3.12
N VAL A 789 -16.99 40.55 -3.42
CA VAL A 789 -16.40 40.74 -4.78
C VAL A 789 -16.78 39.63 -5.77
N ASN A 790 -17.38 38.51 -5.32
CA ASN A 790 -17.78 37.43 -6.20
C ASN A 790 -19.01 36.67 -5.66
N VAL A 791 -20.21 37.16 -5.99
CA VAL A 791 -21.52 36.59 -5.56
C VAL A 791 -21.68 35.11 -5.96
N MET A 792 -20.90 34.62 -6.91
CA MET A 792 -20.91 33.24 -7.41
C MET A 792 -20.13 32.23 -6.54
N ASP A 793 -19.16 32.68 -5.74
CA ASP A 793 -18.28 31.79 -4.95
C ASP A 793 -18.83 31.47 -3.54
N LEU A 794 -19.94 32.10 -3.15
CA LEU A 794 -20.68 31.92 -1.88
C LEU A 794 -21.88 30.97 -2.03
#